data_AF-A0A090IZP1-F1
#
_entry.id   AF-A0A090IZP1-F1
#
_cell.length_a   1.000
_cell.length_b   1.000
_cell.length_c   1.000
_cell.angle_alpha   90.00
_cell.angle_beta   90.00
_cell.angle_gamma   90.00
#
_symmetry.space_group_name_H-M   'P 1'
#
loop_
_entity.id
_entity.type
_entity.pdbx_description
1 polymer ?
#
loop_
_entity_poly.entity_id
_entity_poly.type
_entity_poly.pdbx_seq_one_letter_code
_entity_poly.pdbx_strand_id
1 'polypeptide(L)'
;MNFANRVGKRIFVFIALILLITQSSISSLHHVLADTPENKVNVSVMKEDGSFLIERSVVDFSDGDTAGDVLKKAATDVTFEDSDYGPYLKAIKGVVAEGNKYWGFFVNGIASNTGVMDSKVKPGDQLLFRVIDWTKNPTVQPEEISSIIEKTAAHLLSNNSLDWYGVLTLGILNKDIPQSIIDSKINEVVANNGEFRKVTDLENTIILLSAAGKDATNIKGINLIDLLVTHERMTNQGNNGPIFALWALDSGNYTIQNPNAEWTREKLINHIIGAQLDNGAWSLYGPTPSVDITAMTLTAMAPYSNQENVKAAIEKAVTWLSANQADTAGYYDTFNGGESSESIAQVIIGLCANNIDPTGKQFTKSDLNLVQRLLHFQSDDNGFAHLLTQGSNSMATNQAFFALAYYQNFLKGEVPSKEPNQPEVPEPTTPETLSPEEFATALNSSRQYLLDHRVNDLYSTVAFNALGVTIPSDYIDQLINQVTANKAEFRKVTDLESIILSLTAAGKDATKIAGYNLIEQLVNHKNMTNQGNNGPIYALLALDSGGYPVNEKADWTREKIVDYIVKTQLNNGAWSLAGETPSADLTGIAIAALAPYSENENVQAAIEKAVDWLSSNQTSSSGFYDTFAGGEASESIASVIIGLSAAGIDPTGSDFTKAEGNLVKRLLDYKNADGGFSHLISEREPNPIASSQATLALAAYQKYKNNQGSVFHLVGDLEPVPIKNSVEISKEQDQQVSKTEATKDSAANQNGKEQNNSEKTLPETATNTYLFLFIGIVLVTLAVTVTVYQHRKKAVIK
;
A
#
# COMPACT_ATOMS: atom_id res chain seq x y z
N MET A 1 -35.65 -40.45 -30.06
CA MET A 1 -35.42 -40.96 -28.68
C MET A 1 -34.03 -40.63 -28.10
N ASN A 2 -33.01 -40.25 -28.90
CA ASN A 2 -31.64 -40.02 -28.40
C ASN A 2 -31.25 -38.56 -28.06
N PHE A 3 -32.02 -37.55 -28.46
CA PHE A 3 -31.69 -36.14 -28.17
C PHE A 3 -32.29 -35.67 -26.82
N ALA A 4 -33.54 -36.05 -26.52
CA ALA A 4 -34.18 -35.80 -25.24
C ALA A 4 -33.45 -36.49 -24.06
N ASN A 5 -32.85 -37.66 -24.29
CA ASN A 5 -32.03 -38.36 -23.30
C ASN A 5 -30.65 -37.71 -23.05
N ARG A 6 -30.12 -36.93 -24.00
CA ARG A 6 -28.83 -36.21 -23.83
C ARG A 6 -28.99 -34.88 -23.12
N VAL A 7 -30.04 -34.13 -23.44
CA VAL A 7 -30.38 -32.87 -22.74
C VAL A 7 -30.89 -33.17 -21.33
N GLY A 8 -31.71 -34.22 -21.17
CA GLY A 8 -32.11 -34.73 -19.86
C GLY A 8 -30.91 -35.17 -19.01
N LYS A 9 -29.93 -35.88 -19.58
CA LYS A 9 -28.69 -36.24 -18.86
C LYS A 9 -27.83 -35.02 -18.51
N ARG A 10 -27.73 -34.00 -19.37
CA ARG A 10 -26.93 -32.80 -19.08
C ARG A 10 -27.58 -31.90 -18.03
N ILE A 11 -28.90 -31.75 -18.05
CA ILE A 11 -29.65 -31.04 -17.01
C ILE A 11 -29.63 -31.85 -15.71
N PHE A 12 -29.70 -33.19 -15.77
CA PHE A 12 -29.56 -34.03 -14.58
C PHE A 12 -28.14 -34.00 -14.02
N VAL A 13 -27.10 -33.90 -14.85
CA VAL A 13 -25.70 -33.72 -14.41
C VAL A 13 -25.47 -32.31 -13.87
N PHE A 14 -26.14 -31.29 -14.41
CA PHE A 14 -26.03 -29.90 -13.92
C PHE A 14 -26.83 -29.69 -12.62
N ILE A 15 -28.01 -30.29 -12.50
CA ILE A 15 -28.80 -30.33 -11.25
C ILE A 15 -28.13 -31.25 -10.23
N ALA A 16 -27.48 -32.35 -10.65
CA ALA A 16 -26.66 -33.16 -9.76
C ALA A 16 -25.38 -32.41 -9.35
N LEU A 17 -24.76 -31.59 -10.22
CA LEU A 17 -23.63 -30.73 -9.86
C LEU A 17 -24.09 -29.62 -8.90
N ILE A 18 -25.26 -29.01 -9.11
CA ILE A 18 -25.81 -28.01 -8.20
C ILE A 18 -26.26 -28.67 -6.90
N LEU A 19 -26.78 -29.90 -6.92
CA LEU A 19 -27.05 -30.70 -5.72
C LEU A 19 -25.78 -31.21 -5.05
N LEU A 20 -24.67 -31.42 -5.77
CA LEU A 20 -23.35 -31.73 -5.23
C LEU A 20 -22.67 -30.49 -4.66
N ILE A 21 -22.88 -29.32 -5.27
CA ILE A 21 -22.37 -28.04 -4.79
C ILE A 21 -23.19 -27.58 -3.58
N THR A 22 -24.51 -27.73 -3.61
CA THR A 22 -25.40 -27.43 -2.47
C THR A 22 -25.36 -28.52 -1.39
N GLN A 23 -25.10 -29.79 -1.71
CA GLN A 23 -24.69 -30.77 -0.70
C GLN A 23 -23.29 -30.45 -0.18
N SER A 24 -22.30 -30.02 -0.97
CA SER A 24 -21.00 -29.59 -0.41
C SER A 24 -21.11 -28.33 0.46
N SER A 25 -22.14 -27.50 0.26
CA SER A 25 -22.43 -26.32 1.10
C SER A 25 -23.39 -26.59 2.28
N ILE A 26 -24.12 -27.71 2.28
CA ILE A 26 -25.06 -28.09 3.36
C ILE A 26 -24.50 -29.25 4.22
N SER A 27 -23.66 -30.11 3.65
CA SER A 27 -22.86 -31.12 4.38
C SER A 27 -21.78 -30.47 5.24
N SER A 28 -21.28 -29.29 4.86
CA SER A 28 -20.36 -28.47 5.67
C SER A 28 -21.04 -27.73 6.82
N LEU A 29 -22.37 -27.87 6.98
CA LEU A 29 -23.12 -27.32 8.12
C LEU A 29 -23.85 -28.39 8.97
N HIS A 30 -23.85 -29.67 8.58
CA HIS A 30 -24.49 -30.76 9.35
C HIS A 30 -23.63 -32.03 9.55
N HIS A 31 -22.40 -32.07 9.06
CA HIS A 31 -21.39 -33.02 9.54
C HIS A 31 -20.29 -32.29 10.32
N VAL A 32 -20.54 -32.08 11.61
CA VAL A 32 -19.55 -32.61 12.56
C VAL A 32 -19.65 -34.12 12.41
N LEU A 33 -18.75 -34.68 11.61
CA LEU A 33 -18.03 -35.94 11.81
C LEU A 33 -17.36 -36.33 10.47
N ALA A 34 -16.04 -36.07 10.42
CA ALA A 34 -15.00 -36.61 9.53
C ALA A 34 -14.84 -36.03 8.09
N ASP A 35 -14.21 -34.88 7.96
CA ASP A 35 -12.81 -34.74 7.47
C ASP A 35 -12.32 -33.27 7.64
N THR A 36 -11.12 -33.12 8.20
CA THR A 36 -10.54 -31.92 8.85
C THR A 36 -9.92 -30.93 7.84
N PRO A 37 -9.73 -29.62 8.18
CA PRO A 37 -8.84 -28.70 7.46
C PRO A 37 -7.43 -29.29 7.30
N GLU A 38 -6.61 -28.83 6.34
CA GLU A 38 -5.18 -29.16 6.35
C GLU A 38 -4.55 -28.59 7.64
N ASN A 39 -4.53 -29.40 8.70
CA ASN A 39 -3.95 -29.07 9.99
C ASN A 39 -2.42 -29.04 9.85
N LYS A 40 -1.90 -27.99 9.19
CA LYS A 40 -0.47 -27.80 8.98
C LYS A 40 0.00 -26.48 9.58
N VAL A 41 1.23 -26.48 10.07
CA VAL A 41 1.96 -25.30 10.53
C VAL A 41 3.35 -25.25 9.89
N ASN A 42 3.97 -24.07 9.88
CA ASN A 42 5.38 -23.93 9.50
C ASN A 42 6.22 -23.79 10.77
N VAL A 43 7.30 -24.56 10.86
CA VAL A 43 8.25 -24.51 11.96
C VAL A 43 9.62 -24.09 11.44
N SER A 44 10.19 -23.06 12.03
CA SER A 44 11.54 -22.57 11.79
C SER A 44 12.33 -22.55 13.10
N VAL A 45 13.61 -22.91 13.03
CA VAL A 45 14.51 -22.96 14.18
C VAL A 45 15.80 -22.26 13.84
N MET A 46 16.17 -21.26 14.63
CA MET A 46 17.28 -20.36 14.38
C MET A 46 18.25 -20.35 15.55
N LYS A 47 19.55 -20.35 15.25
CA LYS A 47 20.61 -20.20 16.26
C LYS A 47 20.70 -18.73 16.70
N GLU A 48 21.60 -18.48 17.64
CA GLU A 48 21.87 -17.13 18.14
C GLU A 48 22.39 -16.20 17.02
N ASP A 49 23.27 -16.71 16.16
CA ASP A 49 23.93 -16.01 15.04
C ASP A 49 23.03 -15.78 13.80
N GLY A 50 21.72 -15.99 13.93
CA GLY A 50 20.76 -15.85 12.84
C GLY A 50 20.76 -16.99 11.82
N SER A 51 21.69 -17.96 11.90
CA SER A 51 21.69 -19.10 10.98
C SER A 51 20.59 -20.12 11.34
N PHE A 52 19.92 -20.67 10.32
CA PHE A 52 18.84 -21.63 10.53
C PHE A 52 19.36 -23.06 10.79
N LEU A 53 18.81 -23.71 11.82
CA LEU A 53 18.87 -25.16 12.00
C LEU A 53 17.76 -25.87 11.21
N ILE A 54 16.64 -25.16 11.03
CA ILE A 54 15.49 -25.49 10.20
C ILE A 54 14.99 -24.16 9.63
N GLU A 55 15.20 -23.94 8.34
CA GLU A 55 14.75 -22.70 7.68
C GLU A 55 13.23 -22.69 7.54
N ARG A 56 12.65 -23.81 7.12
CA ARG A 56 11.20 -24.04 7.08
C ARG A 56 10.88 -25.53 7.05
N SER A 57 9.97 -25.97 7.93
CA SER A 57 9.41 -27.31 7.91
C SER A 57 7.90 -27.25 8.04
N VAL A 58 7.17 -27.84 7.09
CA VAL A 58 5.71 -27.91 7.14
C VAL A 58 5.32 -29.16 7.91
N VAL A 59 4.57 -29.01 8.99
CA VAL A 59 4.26 -30.08 9.93
C VAL A 59 2.76 -30.25 10.08
N ASP A 60 2.28 -31.47 9.90
CA ASP A 60 0.90 -31.84 10.22
C ASP A 60 0.67 -31.93 11.74
N PHE A 61 -0.46 -31.45 12.22
CA PHE A 61 -0.84 -31.45 13.62
C PHE A 61 -2.26 -32.00 13.85
N SER A 62 -2.53 -32.49 15.05
CA SER A 62 -3.85 -32.97 15.48
C SER A 62 -4.52 -31.96 16.41
N ASP A 63 -5.84 -31.95 16.50
CA ASP A 63 -6.56 -31.03 17.38
C ASP A 63 -6.08 -31.17 18.83
N GLY A 64 -5.54 -30.08 19.37
CA GLY A 64 -4.96 -30.04 20.72
C GLY A 64 -3.44 -30.18 20.76
N ASP A 65 -2.77 -30.47 19.63
CA ASP A 65 -1.31 -30.42 19.53
C ASP A 65 -0.79 -29.03 19.93
N THR A 66 0.35 -29.05 20.61
CA THR A 66 1.03 -27.86 21.09
C THR A 66 2.20 -27.50 20.17
N ALA A 67 2.73 -26.29 20.31
CA ALA A 67 3.94 -25.86 19.61
C ALA A 67 5.12 -26.81 19.88
N GLY A 68 5.20 -27.37 21.08
CA GLY A 68 6.19 -28.38 21.46
C GLY A 68 6.00 -29.70 20.72
N ASP A 69 4.76 -30.13 20.48
CA ASP A 69 4.45 -31.38 19.75
C ASP A 69 4.83 -31.27 18.28
N VAL A 70 4.49 -30.15 17.63
CA VAL A 70 4.87 -29.91 16.24
C VAL A 70 6.37 -29.63 16.08
N LEU A 71 7.02 -29.04 17.10
CA LEU A 71 8.48 -28.89 17.11
C LEU A 71 9.19 -30.25 17.17
N LYS A 72 8.71 -31.19 17.98
CA LYS A 72 9.22 -32.57 18.03
C LYS A 72 9.02 -33.32 16.71
N LYS A 73 8.00 -32.97 15.93
CA LYS A 73 7.80 -33.50 14.57
C LYS A 73 8.75 -32.85 13.56
N ALA A 74 9.01 -31.56 13.70
CA ALA A 74 9.93 -30.81 12.84
C ALA A 74 11.41 -31.18 13.05
N ALA A 75 11.80 -31.56 14.27
CA ALA A 75 13.17 -31.83 14.66
C ALA A 75 13.29 -33.16 15.41
N THR A 76 14.20 -34.03 14.97
CA THR A 76 14.40 -35.38 15.55
C THR A 76 15.02 -35.38 16.96
N ASP A 77 15.65 -34.27 17.37
CA ASP A 77 16.35 -34.14 18.65
C ASP A 77 15.91 -32.85 19.37
N VAL A 78 14.88 -32.95 20.22
CA VAL A 78 14.40 -31.84 21.06
C VAL A 78 14.46 -32.28 22.51
N THR A 79 15.18 -31.54 23.35
CA THR A 79 15.34 -31.86 24.77
C THR A 79 14.55 -30.87 25.62
N PHE A 80 13.76 -31.42 26.54
CA PHE A 80 13.05 -30.67 27.57
C PHE A 80 13.64 -31.00 28.94
N GLU A 81 13.62 -30.03 29.84
CA GLU A 81 14.03 -30.16 31.23
C GLU A 81 12.86 -29.80 32.14
N ASP A 82 12.62 -30.59 33.18
CA ASP A 82 11.53 -30.31 34.13
C ASP A 82 11.86 -29.05 34.95
N SER A 83 10.88 -28.18 35.13
CA SER A 83 10.99 -26.98 35.97
C SER A 83 9.73 -26.77 36.80
N ASP A 84 9.82 -25.91 37.83
CA ASP A 84 8.68 -25.54 38.68
C ASP A 84 7.51 -24.89 37.91
N TYR A 85 7.76 -24.45 36.67
CA TYR A 85 6.80 -23.82 35.78
C TYR A 85 6.37 -24.72 34.60
N GLY A 86 6.76 -26.01 34.62
CA GLY A 86 6.49 -26.97 33.56
C GLY A 86 7.71 -27.29 32.68
N PRO A 87 7.55 -28.09 31.62
CA PRO A 87 8.65 -28.54 30.78
C PRO A 87 9.32 -27.36 30.03
N TYR A 88 10.59 -27.14 30.32
CA TYR A 88 11.40 -26.08 29.74
C TYR A 88 12.17 -26.58 28.51
N LEU A 89 12.13 -25.84 27.40
CA LEU A 89 12.82 -26.20 26.16
C LEU A 89 14.33 -25.93 26.28
N LYS A 90 15.12 -27.00 26.38
CA LYS A 90 16.56 -26.93 26.68
C LYS A 90 17.45 -26.96 25.44
N ALA A 91 17.13 -27.82 24.48
CA ALA A 91 17.95 -27.99 23.28
C ALA A 91 17.15 -28.39 22.05
N ILE A 92 17.59 -27.96 20.87
CA ILE A 92 17.06 -28.38 19.56
C ILE A 92 18.23 -28.73 18.64
N LYS A 93 18.22 -29.93 18.04
CA LYS A 93 19.26 -30.45 17.14
C LYS A 93 20.68 -30.28 17.69
N GLY A 94 20.87 -30.56 18.99
CA GLY A 94 22.15 -30.49 19.68
C GLY A 94 22.60 -29.09 20.11
N VAL A 95 21.85 -28.03 19.78
CA VAL A 95 22.12 -26.67 20.26
C VAL A 95 21.45 -26.47 21.61
N VAL A 96 22.27 -26.38 22.67
CA VAL A 96 21.82 -26.21 24.05
C VAL A 96 21.77 -24.72 24.40
N ALA A 97 20.63 -24.27 24.96
CA ALA A 97 20.53 -22.94 25.57
C ALA A 97 20.85 -23.07 27.07
N GLU A 98 21.99 -22.50 27.49
CA GLU A 98 22.49 -22.61 28.86
C GLU A 98 23.11 -21.29 29.35
N GLY A 99 23.27 -21.18 30.67
CA GLY A 99 23.70 -19.96 31.32
C GLY A 99 22.73 -18.81 31.06
N ASN A 100 23.18 -17.82 30.31
CA ASN A 100 22.41 -16.62 30.00
C ASN A 100 21.53 -16.76 28.76
N LYS A 101 21.41 -17.97 28.20
CA LYS A 101 20.69 -18.20 26.94
C LYS A 101 19.45 -19.06 27.17
N TYR A 102 18.38 -18.74 26.45
CA TYR A 102 17.14 -19.51 26.42
C TYR A 102 16.61 -19.67 24.99
N TRP A 103 15.71 -20.62 24.77
CA TRP A 103 14.98 -20.73 23.51
C TRP A 103 13.74 -19.83 23.55
N GLY A 104 13.79 -18.71 22.82
CA GLY A 104 12.63 -17.87 22.53
C GLY A 104 11.69 -18.57 21.57
N PHE A 105 10.39 -18.43 21.82
CA PHE A 105 9.32 -19.06 21.06
C PHE A 105 8.35 -17.99 20.58
N PHE A 106 8.06 -17.98 19.28
CA PHE A 106 7.23 -16.99 18.63
C PHE A 106 6.15 -17.67 17.78
N VAL A 107 4.94 -17.12 17.81
CA VAL A 107 3.81 -17.55 16.99
C VAL A 107 3.41 -16.37 16.10
N ASN A 108 3.49 -16.55 14.78
CA ASN A 108 3.17 -15.53 13.79
C ASN A 108 3.95 -14.21 14.02
N GLY A 109 5.22 -14.32 14.41
CA GLY A 109 6.10 -13.18 14.69
C GLY A 109 6.00 -12.58 16.11
N ILE A 110 5.04 -13.04 16.93
CA ILE A 110 4.82 -12.53 18.29
C ILE A 110 5.45 -13.48 19.30
N ALA A 111 6.24 -12.96 20.25
CA ALA A 111 6.81 -13.77 21.33
C ALA A 111 5.67 -14.36 22.19
N SER A 112 5.71 -15.67 22.41
CA SER A 112 4.70 -16.34 23.24
C SER A 112 4.98 -16.11 24.72
N ASN A 113 3.95 -15.71 25.45
CA ASN A 113 3.95 -15.65 26.92
C ASN A 113 3.50 -16.98 27.57
N THR A 114 3.25 -18.01 26.76
CA THR A 114 2.93 -19.38 27.22
C THR A 114 4.02 -20.36 26.80
N GLY A 115 4.26 -21.36 27.64
CA GLY A 115 5.23 -22.42 27.37
C GLY A 115 4.88 -23.18 26.09
N VAL A 116 5.90 -23.72 25.42
CA VAL A 116 5.72 -24.42 24.13
C VAL A 116 4.80 -25.64 24.26
N MET A 117 4.74 -26.26 25.44
CA MET A 117 3.85 -27.38 25.76
C MET A 117 2.42 -26.98 26.12
N ASP A 118 2.13 -25.68 26.26
CA ASP A 118 0.79 -25.16 26.59
C ASP A 118 0.18 -24.36 25.42
N SER A 119 1.00 -23.95 24.46
CA SER A 119 0.60 -23.16 23.31
C SER A 119 0.00 -24.04 22.22
N LYS A 120 -1.34 -24.06 22.10
CA LYS A 120 -2.06 -24.82 21.07
C LYS A 120 -1.90 -24.18 19.69
N VAL A 121 -1.56 -25.00 18.70
CA VAL A 121 -1.36 -24.53 17.34
C VAL A 121 -2.66 -24.48 16.53
N LYS A 122 -2.71 -23.57 15.55
CA LYS A 122 -3.83 -23.40 14.62
C LYS A 122 -3.36 -23.62 13.17
N PRO A 123 -4.27 -23.98 12.25
CA PRO A 123 -3.91 -24.13 10.84
C PRO A 123 -3.28 -22.85 10.29
N GLY A 124 -2.09 -22.96 9.70
CA GLY A 124 -1.36 -21.85 9.08
C GLY A 124 -0.33 -21.13 9.97
N ASP A 125 -0.25 -21.45 11.26
CA ASP A 125 0.69 -20.78 12.17
C ASP A 125 2.15 -20.88 11.69
N GLN A 126 2.88 -19.77 11.84
CA GLN A 126 4.33 -19.66 11.66
C GLN A 126 5.00 -19.70 13.04
N LEU A 127 5.65 -20.81 13.36
CA LEU A 127 6.31 -21.01 14.64
C LEU A 127 7.82 -20.81 14.46
N LEU A 128 8.38 -19.86 15.22
CA LEU A 128 9.82 -19.62 15.24
C LEU A 128 10.39 -19.91 16.63
N PHE A 129 11.44 -20.72 16.66
CA PHE A 129 12.24 -20.97 17.86
C PHE A 129 13.63 -20.40 17.65
N ARG A 130 14.08 -19.49 18.51
CA ARG A 130 15.38 -18.80 18.39
C ARG A 130 16.15 -18.85 19.70
N VAL A 131 17.46 -19.11 19.67
CA VAL A 131 18.30 -18.90 20.86
C VAL A 131 18.42 -17.40 21.15
N ILE A 132 18.02 -16.99 22.35
CA ILE A 132 18.10 -15.62 22.86
C ILE A 132 19.06 -15.61 24.05
N ASP A 133 20.03 -14.71 24.04
CA ASP A 133 20.86 -14.41 25.21
C ASP A 133 20.21 -13.28 26.01
N TRP A 134 19.68 -13.57 27.21
CA TRP A 134 19.01 -12.58 28.04
C TRP A 134 19.98 -11.60 28.70
N THR A 135 21.29 -11.89 28.75
CA THR A 135 22.30 -10.89 29.14
C THR A 135 22.66 -9.92 28.02
N LYS A 136 22.19 -10.19 26.80
CA LYS A 136 22.02 -9.15 25.77
C LYS A 136 20.74 -8.31 25.98
N ASN A 137 20.06 -8.37 27.14
CA ASN A 137 19.25 -7.25 27.61
C ASN A 137 20.23 -6.18 28.07
N PRO A 138 20.51 -5.17 27.24
CA PRO A 138 21.67 -4.34 27.51
C PRO A 138 21.32 -3.49 28.72
N THR A 139 22.11 -3.63 29.79
CA THR A 139 22.12 -2.58 30.81
C THR A 139 22.96 -1.47 30.20
N VAL A 140 22.37 -0.70 29.28
CA VAL A 140 23.16 0.14 28.39
C VAL A 140 23.77 1.27 29.19
N GLN A 141 25.07 1.20 29.41
CA GLN A 141 25.80 2.35 29.93
C GLN A 141 25.98 3.39 28.80
N PRO A 142 26.10 4.69 29.12
CA PRO A 142 26.27 5.74 28.10
C PRO A 142 27.43 5.49 27.10
N GLU A 143 28.50 4.83 27.55
CA GLU A 143 29.63 4.42 26.72
C GLU A 143 29.26 3.37 25.65
N GLU A 144 28.32 2.47 25.93
CA GLU A 144 27.85 1.45 24.99
C GLU A 144 26.98 2.08 23.89
N ILE A 145 26.10 3.03 24.23
CA ILE A 145 25.32 3.82 23.26
C ILE A 145 26.25 4.52 22.27
N SER A 146 27.32 5.14 22.77
CA SER A 146 28.30 5.84 21.94
C SER A 146 28.99 4.89 20.96
N SER A 147 29.39 3.70 21.41
CA SER A 147 29.97 2.69 20.52
C SER A 147 28.98 2.19 19.46
N ILE A 148 27.71 2.02 19.82
CA ILE A 148 26.66 1.58 18.89
C ILE A 148 26.45 2.65 17.81
N ILE A 149 26.31 3.92 18.19
CA ILE A 149 26.17 5.06 17.27
C ILE A 149 27.32 5.08 16.25
N GLU A 150 28.58 4.93 16.69
CA GLU A 150 29.73 4.92 15.77
C GLU A 150 29.70 3.75 14.78
N LYS A 151 29.33 2.55 15.24
CA LYS A 151 29.22 1.37 14.38
C LYS A 151 28.06 1.49 13.39
N THR A 152 26.92 2.00 13.83
CA THR A 152 25.76 2.25 12.96
C THR A 152 26.07 3.32 11.91
N ALA A 153 26.76 4.41 12.30
CA ALA A 153 27.23 5.43 11.36
C ALA A 153 28.16 4.83 10.30
N ALA A 154 29.13 4.01 10.72
CA ALA A 154 30.06 3.34 9.82
C ALA A 154 29.33 2.39 8.84
N HIS A 155 28.35 1.63 9.34
CA HIS A 155 27.50 0.75 8.52
C HIS A 155 26.71 1.53 7.45
N LEU A 156 26.04 2.63 7.86
CA LEU A 156 25.26 3.47 6.94
C LEU A 156 26.12 4.10 5.85
N LEU A 157 27.30 4.61 6.24
CA LEU A 157 28.28 5.21 5.33
C LEU A 157 28.87 4.18 4.36
N SER A 158 29.27 3.00 4.86
CA SER A 158 29.86 1.95 4.00
C SER A 158 28.87 1.41 2.97
N ASN A 159 27.59 1.39 3.32
CA ASN A 159 26.52 0.90 2.46
C ASN A 159 25.89 2.00 1.59
N ASN A 160 26.37 3.25 1.67
CA ASN A 160 25.80 4.41 0.98
C ASN A 160 24.27 4.51 1.17
N SER A 161 23.82 4.32 2.41
CA SER A 161 22.41 4.12 2.76
C SER A 161 21.85 5.19 3.71
N LEU A 162 22.55 6.32 3.84
CA LEU A 162 22.09 7.48 4.59
C LEU A 162 20.88 8.11 3.90
N ASP A 163 19.78 8.21 4.63
CA ASP A 163 18.65 9.06 4.24
C ASP A 163 18.73 10.41 4.98
N TRP A 164 17.65 11.19 4.94
CA TRP A 164 17.61 12.49 5.62
C TRP A 164 17.69 12.38 7.15
N TYR A 165 17.22 11.29 7.78
CA TYR A 165 17.46 11.02 9.21
C TYR A 165 18.94 10.76 9.46
N GLY A 166 19.58 9.96 8.60
CA GLY A 166 21.02 9.71 8.67
C GLY A 166 21.84 10.99 8.59
N VAL A 167 21.57 11.84 7.61
CA VAL A 167 22.24 13.14 7.45
C VAL A 167 22.01 14.06 8.64
N LEU A 168 20.76 14.17 9.10
CA LEU A 168 20.40 14.94 10.28
C LEU A 168 21.16 14.44 11.53
N THR A 169 21.29 13.11 11.68
CA THR A 169 22.02 12.50 12.78
C THR A 169 23.51 12.84 12.73
N LEU A 170 24.14 12.77 11.56
CA LEU A 170 25.55 13.17 11.41
C LEU A 170 25.75 14.64 11.76
N GLY A 171 24.83 15.53 11.35
CA GLY A 171 24.84 16.95 11.73
C GLY A 171 24.76 17.16 13.24
N ILE A 172 23.85 16.47 13.93
CA ILE A 172 23.71 16.52 15.39
C ILE A 172 24.97 16.03 16.11
N LEU A 173 25.61 15.00 15.56
CA LEU A 173 26.85 14.45 16.10
C LEU A 173 28.10 15.25 15.72
N ASN A 174 27.95 16.36 14.98
CA ASN A 174 29.05 17.15 14.40
C ASN A 174 30.04 16.27 13.60
N LYS A 175 29.51 15.32 12.82
CA LYS A 175 30.27 14.46 11.91
C LYS A 175 30.19 14.97 10.48
N ASP A 176 31.19 14.61 9.68
CA ASP A 176 31.21 14.94 8.26
C ASP A 176 30.02 14.30 7.53
N ILE A 177 29.24 15.12 6.86
CA ILE A 177 28.15 14.68 5.97
C ILE A 177 28.73 14.49 4.57
N PRO A 178 28.47 13.36 3.89
CA PRO A 178 28.93 13.16 2.52
C PRO A 178 28.46 14.28 1.58
N GLN A 179 29.41 15.01 0.99
CA GLN A 179 29.13 16.15 0.12
C GLN A 179 28.28 15.75 -1.10
N SER A 180 28.43 14.51 -1.59
CA SER A 180 27.61 13.97 -2.67
C SER A 180 26.11 13.98 -2.38
N ILE A 181 25.69 13.74 -1.12
CA ILE A 181 24.28 13.77 -0.72
C ILE A 181 23.75 15.21 -0.75
N ILE A 182 24.55 16.15 -0.24
CA ILE A 182 24.23 17.58 -0.22
C ILE A 182 24.11 18.11 -1.65
N ASP A 183 25.08 17.81 -2.51
CA ASP A 183 25.11 18.27 -3.90
C ASP A 183 23.96 17.66 -4.71
N SER A 184 23.68 16.37 -4.52
CA SER A 184 22.52 15.72 -5.14
C SER A 184 21.23 16.44 -4.76
N LYS A 185 21.07 16.81 -3.49
CA LYS A 185 19.87 17.49 -3.01
C LYS A 185 19.77 18.95 -3.51
N ILE A 186 20.89 19.67 -3.59
CA ILE A 186 20.92 21.02 -4.20
C ILE A 186 20.59 20.94 -5.70
N ASN A 187 21.12 19.95 -6.42
CA ASN A 187 20.84 19.76 -7.84
C ASN A 187 19.36 19.44 -8.09
N GLU A 188 18.74 18.64 -7.22
CA GLU A 188 17.30 18.38 -7.25
C GLU A 188 16.49 19.66 -7.05
N VAL A 189 16.85 20.48 -6.05
CA VAL A 189 16.23 21.81 -5.85
C VAL A 189 16.35 22.68 -7.10
N VAL A 190 17.53 22.77 -7.70
CA VAL A 190 17.74 23.58 -8.91
C VAL A 190 16.97 23.03 -10.11
N ALA A 191 16.99 21.71 -10.31
CA ALA A 191 16.30 21.06 -11.42
C ALA A 191 14.79 21.27 -11.38
N ASN A 192 14.22 21.30 -10.17
CA ASN A 192 12.79 21.49 -9.95
C ASN A 192 12.41 22.94 -9.63
N ASN A 193 13.34 23.90 -9.69
CA ASN A 193 13.12 25.29 -9.25
C ASN A 193 12.56 25.40 -7.80
N GLY A 194 12.91 24.43 -6.95
CA GLY A 194 12.41 24.28 -5.58
C GLY A 194 10.98 23.78 -5.46
N GLU A 195 10.28 23.51 -6.57
CA GLU A 195 8.90 23.03 -6.57
C GLU A 195 8.87 21.52 -6.40
N PHE A 196 8.31 21.07 -5.27
CA PHE A 196 8.06 19.66 -5.00
C PHE A 196 6.56 19.39 -5.04
N ARG A 197 6.17 18.22 -5.53
CA ARG A 197 4.76 17.85 -5.59
C ARG A 197 4.19 17.59 -4.20
N LYS A 198 4.94 16.85 -3.38
CA LYS A 198 4.63 16.62 -1.97
C LYS A 198 5.28 17.71 -1.13
N VAL A 199 4.52 18.26 -0.18
CA VAL A 199 5.07 19.23 0.77
C VAL A 199 6.15 18.57 1.65
N THR A 200 5.97 17.29 1.96
CA THR A 200 6.93 16.49 2.73
C THR A 200 8.29 16.32 2.07
N ASP A 201 8.37 16.33 0.73
CA ASP A 201 9.66 16.29 0.02
C ASP A 201 10.38 17.64 0.11
N LEU A 202 9.64 18.76 0.03
CA LEU A 202 10.16 20.10 0.28
C LEU A 202 10.65 20.24 1.73
N GLU A 203 9.86 19.79 2.71
CA GLU A 203 10.17 19.85 4.13
C GLU A 203 11.42 19.04 4.47
N ASN A 204 11.50 17.78 4.01
CA ASN A 204 12.67 16.93 4.20
C ASN A 204 13.91 17.51 3.52
N THR A 205 13.74 18.14 2.36
CA THR A 205 14.81 18.85 1.65
C THR A 205 15.35 20.02 2.47
N ILE A 206 14.46 20.85 3.03
CA ILE A 206 14.83 21.95 3.93
C ILE A 206 15.59 21.38 5.13
N ILE A 207 15.01 20.41 5.85
CA ILE A 207 15.61 19.82 7.06
C ILE A 207 17.02 19.25 6.77
N LEU A 208 17.16 18.48 5.69
CA LEU A 208 18.45 17.90 5.28
C LEU A 208 19.48 18.99 4.97
N LEU A 209 19.11 19.98 4.17
CA LEU A 209 20.00 21.06 3.77
C LEU A 209 20.40 21.91 4.97
N SER A 210 19.47 22.23 5.88
CA SER A 210 19.75 22.93 7.14
C SER A 210 20.69 22.13 8.05
N ALA A 211 20.51 20.81 8.15
CA ALA A 211 21.41 19.94 8.91
C ALA A 211 22.81 19.86 8.29
N ALA A 212 22.90 19.96 6.96
CA ALA A 212 24.15 20.15 6.23
C ALA A 212 24.69 21.60 6.30
N GLY A 213 24.07 22.42 7.13
CA GLY A 213 24.36 23.83 7.37
C GLY A 213 23.92 24.77 6.25
N LYS A 214 23.36 24.31 5.13
CA LYS A 214 22.92 25.17 4.04
C LYS A 214 21.73 26.05 4.45
N ASP A 215 21.74 27.29 3.96
CA ASP A 215 20.64 28.23 4.20
C ASP A 215 19.51 27.99 3.19
N ALA A 216 18.42 27.37 3.64
CA ALA A 216 17.26 27.08 2.82
C ALA A 216 16.52 28.34 2.30
N THR A 217 16.82 29.54 2.82
CA THR A 217 16.31 30.79 2.23
C THR A 217 17.01 31.16 0.93
N ASN A 218 18.15 30.52 0.62
CA ASN A 218 18.90 30.76 -0.60
C ASN A 218 19.72 29.54 -1.03
N ILE A 219 19.04 28.59 -1.67
CA ILE A 219 19.68 27.48 -2.38
C ILE A 219 19.84 27.88 -3.84
N LYS A 220 21.03 28.37 -4.19
CA LYS A 220 21.36 28.82 -5.57
C LYS A 220 20.36 29.84 -6.14
N GLY A 221 19.85 30.74 -5.30
CA GLY A 221 18.87 31.76 -5.66
C GLY A 221 17.41 31.37 -5.44
N ILE A 222 17.14 30.14 -4.99
CA ILE A 222 15.79 29.63 -4.69
C ILE A 222 15.55 29.72 -3.18
N ASN A 223 14.44 30.34 -2.78
CA ASN A 223 14.03 30.42 -1.37
C ASN A 223 13.00 29.32 -1.07
N LEU A 224 13.47 28.21 -0.47
CA LEU A 224 12.62 27.07 -0.13
C LEU A 224 11.66 27.38 1.02
N ILE A 225 12.00 28.32 1.90
CA ILE A 225 11.13 28.76 3.00
C ILE A 225 9.93 29.51 2.45
N ASP A 226 10.13 30.37 1.45
CA ASP A 226 9.01 31.06 0.79
C ASP A 226 8.07 30.05 0.12
N LEU A 227 8.62 29.05 -0.57
CA LEU A 227 7.83 27.97 -1.20
C LEU A 227 7.06 27.14 -0.17
N LEU A 228 7.67 26.84 0.98
CA LEU A 228 7.04 26.07 2.06
C LEU A 228 5.85 26.83 2.65
N VAL A 229 6.04 28.11 2.99
CA VAL A 229 4.99 28.89 3.67
C VAL A 229 3.84 29.28 2.74
N THR A 230 4.03 29.22 1.43
CA THR A 230 2.96 29.41 0.43
C THR A 230 2.44 28.10 -0.16
N HIS A 231 2.85 26.94 0.37
CA HIS A 231 2.53 25.66 -0.25
C HIS A 231 1.02 25.33 -0.17
N GLU A 232 0.37 25.20 -1.31
CA GLU A 232 -1.10 25.04 -1.40
C GLU A 232 -1.59 23.66 -0.91
N ARG A 233 -0.71 22.65 -0.93
CA ARG A 233 -1.01 21.25 -0.61
C ARG A 233 -0.55 20.81 0.78
N MET A 234 -0.39 21.75 1.71
CA MET A 234 0.18 21.49 3.04
C MET A 234 -0.49 20.31 3.78
N THR A 235 -1.81 20.17 3.69
CA THR A 235 -2.56 19.13 4.42
C THR A 235 -2.83 17.88 3.59
N ASN A 236 -2.34 17.79 2.34
CA ASN A 236 -2.64 16.65 1.46
C ASN A 236 -1.99 15.35 1.98
N GLN A 237 -0.86 15.44 2.69
CA GLN A 237 -0.22 14.31 3.35
C GLN A 237 -0.75 14.07 4.78
N GLY A 238 -1.95 14.57 5.09
CA GLY A 238 -2.54 14.46 6.42
C GLY A 238 -1.79 15.31 7.44
N ASN A 239 -1.70 14.83 8.68
CA ASN A 239 -0.99 15.56 9.73
C ASN A 239 0.53 15.66 9.47
N ASN A 240 1.11 14.82 8.60
CA ASN A 240 2.54 14.88 8.29
C ASN A 240 2.96 16.26 7.77
N GLY A 241 2.24 16.84 6.81
CA GLY A 241 2.65 18.13 6.23
C GLY A 241 2.78 19.23 7.30
N PRO A 242 1.73 19.54 8.08
CA PRO A 242 1.84 20.54 9.14
C PRO A 242 2.95 20.24 10.18
N ILE A 243 3.17 18.98 10.55
CA ILE A 243 4.22 18.54 11.49
C ILE A 243 5.62 18.81 10.92
N PHE A 244 5.87 18.36 9.69
CA PHE A 244 7.16 18.50 9.02
C PHE A 244 7.43 19.93 8.57
N ALA A 245 6.42 20.71 8.18
CA ALA A 245 6.56 22.14 7.93
C ALA A 245 7.04 22.90 9.18
N LEU A 246 6.46 22.59 10.34
CA LEU A 246 6.87 23.19 11.61
C LEU A 246 8.33 22.85 11.91
N TRP A 247 8.69 21.58 11.74
CA TRP A 247 10.06 21.12 11.94
C TRP A 247 11.05 21.74 10.93
N ALA A 248 10.69 21.83 9.66
CA ALA A 248 11.50 22.44 8.60
C ALA A 248 11.78 23.93 8.88
N LEU A 249 10.76 24.69 9.29
CA LEU A 249 10.94 26.08 9.70
C LEU A 249 11.94 26.21 10.87
N ASP A 250 11.92 25.28 11.82
CA ASP A 250 12.76 25.32 13.01
C ASP A 250 14.16 24.74 12.80
N SER A 251 14.34 23.90 11.78
CA SER A 251 15.61 23.23 11.48
C SER A 251 16.78 24.19 11.23
N GLY A 252 16.51 25.38 10.68
CA GLY A 252 17.46 26.48 10.53
C GLY A 252 17.00 27.79 11.18
N ASN A 253 16.05 27.71 12.13
CA ASN A 253 15.46 28.88 12.81
C ASN A 253 14.98 29.97 11.82
N TYR A 254 14.35 29.54 10.72
CA TYR A 254 14.03 30.40 9.60
C TYR A 254 12.96 31.43 9.97
N THR A 255 13.24 32.71 9.70
CA THR A 255 12.23 33.78 9.83
C THR A 255 11.35 33.80 8.59
N ILE A 256 10.03 33.87 8.79
CA ILE A 256 9.08 34.01 7.69
C ILE A 256 9.01 35.50 7.31
N GLN A 257 9.54 35.85 6.14
CA GLN A 257 9.56 37.23 5.63
C GLN A 257 8.57 37.44 4.48
N ASN A 258 8.08 36.36 3.86
CA ASN A 258 7.13 36.42 2.77
C ASN A 258 5.79 37.02 3.25
N PRO A 259 5.35 38.17 2.71
CA PRO A 259 4.09 38.79 3.10
C PRO A 259 2.85 37.96 2.69
N ASN A 260 3.01 37.01 1.76
CA ASN A 260 1.96 36.11 1.30
C ASN A 260 2.00 34.74 2.00
N ALA A 261 2.75 34.62 3.10
CA ALA A 261 2.86 33.37 3.84
C ALA A 261 1.48 32.91 4.35
N GLU A 262 1.02 31.78 3.85
CA GLU A 262 -0.23 31.14 4.27
C GLU A 262 -0.03 30.25 5.49
N TRP A 263 1.16 29.65 5.64
CA TRP A 263 1.49 28.71 6.71
C TRP A 263 2.51 29.31 7.68
N THR A 264 2.01 30.05 8.66
CA THR A 264 2.82 30.55 9.78
C THR A 264 3.02 29.46 10.84
N ARG A 265 4.07 29.58 11.68
CA ARG A 265 4.27 28.71 12.85
C ARG A 265 3.03 28.62 13.72
N GLU A 266 2.39 29.75 14.00
CA GLU A 266 1.15 29.80 14.78
C GLU A 266 0.02 29.00 14.12
N LYS A 267 -0.17 29.13 12.81
CA LYS A 267 -1.20 28.38 12.06
C LYS A 267 -0.91 26.88 12.05
N LEU A 268 0.36 26.50 11.86
CA LEU A 268 0.80 25.10 11.92
C LEU A 268 0.57 24.49 13.30
N ILE A 269 0.98 25.17 14.37
CA ILE A 269 0.76 24.72 15.76
C ILE A 269 -0.73 24.59 16.06
N ASN A 270 -1.54 25.59 15.70
CA ASN A 270 -2.99 25.55 15.92
C ASN A 270 -3.66 24.43 15.13
N HIS A 271 -3.21 24.17 13.89
CA HIS A 271 -3.70 23.06 13.09
C HIS A 271 -3.38 21.72 13.76
N ILE A 272 -2.12 21.52 14.17
CA ILE A 272 -1.68 20.29 14.85
C ILE A 272 -2.47 20.08 16.15
N ILE A 273 -2.60 21.11 17.01
CA ILE A 273 -3.39 21.00 18.24
C ILE A 273 -4.86 20.67 17.93
N GLY A 274 -5.45 21.31 16.91
CA GLY A 274 -6.82 21.07 16.49
C GLY A 274 -7.06 19.66 15.94
N ALA A 275 -6.01 18.99 15.46
CA ALA A 275 -6.05 17.62 14.96
C ALA A 275 -5.81 16.57 16.07
N GLN A 276 -5.55 16.98 17.32
CA GLN A 276 -5.36 16.04 18.43
C GLN A 276 -6.67 15.30 18.74
N LEU A 277 -6.60 13.97 18.79
CA LEU A 277 -7.75 13.11 19.10
C LEU A 277 -8.11 13.17 20.60
N ASP A 278 -9.33 12.76 20.94
CA ASP A 278 -9.83 12.77 22.33
C ASP A 278 -8.96 11.95 23.29
N ASN A 279 -8.31 10.90 22.79
CA ASN A 279 -7.40 10.06 23.56
C ASN A 279 -5.99 10.67 23.75
N GLY A 280 -5.73 11.84 23.17
CA GLY A 280 -4.46 12.56 23.28
C GLY A 280 -3.45 12.30 22.15
N ALA A 281 -3.73 11.37 21.25
CA ALA A 281 -2.84 11.00 20.15
C ALA A 281 -3.13 11.78 18.86
N TRP A 282 -2.31 11.55 17.84
CA TRP A 282 -2.55 12.00 16.47
C TRP A 282 -2.60 10.81 15.51
N SER A 283 -3.38 10.97 14.44
CA SER A 283 -3.49 10.06 13.31
C SER A 283 -2.77 10.65 12.09
N LEU A 284 -2.39 9.83 11.10
CA LEU A 284 -2.02 10.38 9.80
C LEU A 284 -3.25 10.99 9.11
N TYR A 285 -4.36 10.23 9.10
CA TYR A 285 -5.68 10.62 8.64
C TYR A 285 -6.77 10.00 9.53
N GLY A 286 -7.95 10.63 9.56
CA GLY A 286 -9.14 10.06 10.21
C GLY A 286 -9.01 9.94 11.73
N PRO A 287 -9.83 9.10 12.40
CA PRO A 287 -9.88 9.04 13.86
C PRO A 287 -8.94 7.98 14.47
N THR A 288 -8.16 7.26 13.66
CA THR A 288 -7.33 6.14 14.15
C THR A 288 -5.97 6.65 14.61
N PRO A 289 -5.65 6.58 15.91
CA PRO A 289 -4.38 7.08 16.43
C PRO A 289 -3.19 6.29 15.88
N SER A 290 -2.08 6.97 15.65
CA SER A 290 -0.81 6.39 15.20
C SER A 290 0.31 6.72 16.19
N VAL A 291 1.09 5.72 16.57
CA VAL A 291 2.26 5.89 17.44
C VAL A 291 3.29 6.81 16.77
N ASP A 292 3.59 6.55 15.50
CA ASP A 292 4.61 7.29 14.74
C ASP A 292 4.24 8.77 14.60
N ILE A 293 3.00 9.06 14.19
CA ILE A 293 2.54 10.44 14.01
C ILE A 293 2.50 11.18 15.35
N THR A 294 2.04 10.51 16.41
CA THR A 294 2.02 11.09 17.76
C THR A 294 3.43 11.43 18.22
N ALA A 295 4.39 10.53 18.01
CA ALA A 295 5.77 10.74 18.43
C ALA A 295 6.51 11.79 17.58
N MET A 296 6.31 11.82 16.26
CA MET A 296 6.82 12.90 15.39
C MET A 296 6.23 14.26 15.75
N THR A 297 4.94 14.29 16.14
CA THR A 297 4.29 15.51 16.64
C THR A 297 4.98 16.03 17.91
N LEU A 298 5.32 15.14 18.85
CA LEU A 298 6.09 15.51 20.05
C LEU A 298 7.42 16.19 19.69
N THR A 299 8.14 15.63 18.72
CA THR A 299 9.42 16.20 18.24
C THR A 299 9.23 17.60 17.68
N ALA A 300 8.27 17.79 16.76
CA ALA A 300 8.01 19.09 16.12
C ALA A 300 7.47 20.14 17.11
N MET A 301 6.71 19.74 18.13
CA MET A 301 6.13 20.65 19.12
C MET A 301 7.07 20.98 20.28
N ALA A 302 8.15 20.24 20.47
CA ALA A 302 9.07 20.41 21.60
C ALA A 302 9.59 21.85 21.79
N PRO A 303 9.96 22.62 20.73
CA PRO A 303 10.39 24.01 20.87
C PRO A 303 9.33 24.96 21.45
N TYR A 304 8.06 24.54 21.42
CA TYR A 304 6.91 25.33 21.83
C TYR A 304 6.28 24.84 23.15
N SER A 305 6.96 23.92 23.85
CA SER A 305 6.52 23.32 25.13
C SER A 305 6.31 24.33 26.28
N ASN A 306 6.72 25.58 26.11
CA ASN A 306 6.42 26.68 27.04
C ASN A 306 5.01 27.27 26.87
N GLN A 307 4.32 27.02 25.74
CA GLN A 307 2.94 27.43 25.54
C GLN A 307 2.02 26.44 26.25
N GLU A 308 1.07 26.93 27.07
CA GLU A 308 0.24 26.07 27.93
C GLU A 308 -0.58 25.05 27.14
N ASN A 309 -1.12 25.44 25.97
CA ASN A 309 -1.88 24.56 25.09
C ASN A 309 -0.99 23.47 24.45
N VAL A 310 0.21 23.82 23.99
CA VAL A 310 1.19 22.87 23.43
C VAL A 310 1.64 21.90 24.52
N LYS A 311 1.98 22.40 25.71
CA LYS A 311 2.37 21.58 26.86
C LYS A 311 1.28 20.58 27.23
N ALA A 312 0.03 21.03 27.32
CA ALA A 312 -1.10 20.15 27.63
C ALA A 312 -1.32 19.08 26.55
N ALA A 313 -1.12 19.43 25.27
CA ALA A 313 -1.20 18.47 24.17
C ALA A 313 -0.09 17.41 24.27
N ILE A 314 1.15 17.83 24.53
CA ILE A 314 2.31 16.94 24.76
C ILE A 314 2.05 15.98 25.93
N GLU A 315 1.57 16.47 27.07
CA GLU A 315 1.30 15.64 28.26
C GLU A 315 0.26 14.54 27.99
N LYS A 316 -0.80 14.86 27.23
CA LYS A 316 -1.80 13.87 26.82
C LYS A 316 -1.21 12.80 25.90
N ALA A 317 -0.41 13.21 24.93
CA ALA A 317 0.23 12.30 23.99
C ALA A 317 1.24 11.36 24.67
N VAL A 318 2.06 11.88 25.59
CA VAL A 318 3.00 11.07 26.40
C VAL A 318 2.24 10.06 27.27
N THR A 319 1.11 10.47 27.85
CA THR A 319 0.22 9.57 28.61
C THR A 319 -0.32 8.45 27.72
N TRP A 320 -0.79 8.80 26.52
CA TRP A 320 -1.30 7.81 25.56
C TRP A 320 -0.22 6.84 25.08
N LEU A 321 0.97 7.34 24.71
CA LEU A 321 2.11 6.51 24.29
C LEU A 321 2.53 5.52 25.39
N SER A 322 2.53 5.93 26.66
CA SER A 322 2.85 5.03 27.78
C SER A 322 1.79 3.95 27.99
N ALA A 323 0.52 4.28 27.76
CA ALA A 323 -0.61 3.37 27.90
C ALA A 323 -0.71 2.37 26.75
N ASN A 324 -0.30 2.77 25.53
CA ASN A 324 -0.35 1.96 24.33
C ASN A 324 0.91 1.08 24.11
N GLN A 325 1.93 1.21 24.98
CA GLN A 325 3.14 0.39 24.94
C GLN A 325 2.83 -1.04 25.42
N ALA A 326 3.23 -2.04 24.63
CA ALA A 326 3.02 -3.46 24.94
C ALA A 326 3.92 -3.96 26.08
N ASP A 327 3.62 -5.14 26.66
CA ASP A 327 4.41 -5.75 27.76
C ASP A 327 5.87 -6.06 27.37
N THR A 328 6.14 -6.14 26.08
CA THR A 328 7.46 -6.25 25.44
C THR A 328 8.25 -4.94 25.43
N ALA A 329 7.67 -3.85 25.95
CA ALA A 329 8.15 -2.47 25.82
C ALA A 329 8.14 -1.91 24.39
N GLY A 330 7.56 -2.61 23.41
CA GLY A 330 7.41 -2.14 22.03
C GLY A 330 6.03 -1.55 21.72
N TYR A 331 5.80 -1.28 20.43
CA TYR A 331 4.54 -0.77 19.89
C TYR A 331 4.09 -1.63 18.72
N TYR A 332 3.03 -2.40 18.91
CA TYR A 332 2.48 -3.25 17.86
C TYR A 332 1.62 -2.41 16.91
N ASP A 333 1.90 -2.48 15.61
CA ASP A 333 1.06 -1.93 14.57
C ASP A 333 0.78 -3.00 13.50
N THR A 334 -0.49 -3.15 13.14
CA THR A 334 -0.90 -4.07 12.08
C THR A 334 -0.40 -3.61 10.72
N PHE A 335 -0.30 -2.29 10.50
CA PHE A 335 0.24 -1.73 9.26
C PHE A 335 1.73 -2.10 9.08
N ASN A 336 2.49 -2.06 10.17
CA ASN A 336 3.90 -2.49 10.19
C ASN A 336 4.07 -4.02 10.19
N GLY A 337 2.98 -4.79 10.30
CA GLY A 337 3.04 -6.25 10.42
C GLY A 337 3.61 -6.76 11.74
N GLY A 338 3.67 -5.90 12.78
CA GLY A 338 4.24 -6.25 14.08
C GLY A 338 4.75 -5.05 14.88
N GLU A 339 5.61 -5.33 15.87
CA GLU A 339 6.37 -4.30 16.56
C GLU A 339 7.57 -3.89 15.71
N SER A 340 7.66 -2.61 15.37
CA SER A 340 8.75 -2.08 14.55
C SER A 340 9.79 -1.31 15.38
N SER A 341 11.04 -1.35 14.92
CA SER A 341 12.11 -0.53 15.50
C SER A 341 11.84 0.96 15.33
N GLU A 342 11.19 1.33 14.23
CA GLU A 342 10.89 2.69 13.80
C GLU A 342 9.90 3.36 14.75
N SER A 343 8.82 2.67 15.15
CA SER A 343 7.88 3.21 16.12
C SER A 343 8.53 3.45 17.48
N ILE A 344 9.40 2.54 17.93
CA ILE A 344 10.17 2.71 19.17
C ILE A 344 11.14 3.89 19.04
N ALA A 345 11.84 3.99 17.90
CA ALA A 345 12.78 5.06 17.60
C ALA A 345 12.08 6.44 17.64
N GLN A 346 10.94 6.60 16.96
CA GLN A 346 10.18 7.84 16.96
C GLN A 346 9.75 8.23 18.38
N VAL A 347 9.27 7.28 19.19
CA VAL A 347 8.89 7.56 20.59
C VAL A 347 10.10 8.00 21.41
N ILE A 348 11.26 7.35 21.27
CA ILE A 348 12.50 7.79 21.94
C ILE A 348 12.85 9.23 21.54
N ILE A 349 12.81 9.56 20.25
CA ILE A 349 13.11 10.91 19.74
C ILE A 349 12.14 11.93 20.34
N GLY A 350 10.83 11.69 20.26
CA GLY A 350 9.80 12.61 20.74
C GLY A 350 9.85 12.84 22.25
N LEU A 351 10.16 11.79 23.03
CA LEU A 351 10.36 11.90 24.48
C LEU A 351 11.62 12.71 24.80
N CYS A 352 12.76 12.35 24.20
CA CYS A 352 14.02 13.05 24.42
C CYS A 352 13.92 14.53 24.02
N ALA A 353 13.27 14.85 22.90
CA ALA A 353 13.05 16.22 22.44
C ALA A 353 12.28 17.06 23.50
N ASN A 354 11.37 16.43 24.24
CA ASN A 354 10.61 17.06 25.33
C ASN A 354 11.25 16.88 26.71
N ASN A 355 12.53 16.47 26.77
CA ASN A 355 13.29 16.23 27.99
C ASN A 355 12.61 15.21 28.93
N ILE A 356 11.99 14.18 28.35
CA ILE A 356 11.39 13.05 29.07
C ILE A 356 12.30 11.84 28.89
N ASP A 357 12.61 11.16 29.99
CA ASP A 357 13.48 9.99 30.00
C ASP A 357 12.78 8.77 29.37
N PRO A 358 13.22 8.27 28.19
CA PRO A 358 12.63 7.09 27.56
C PRO A 358 12.98 5.78 28.29
N THR A 359 13.88 5.85 29.28
CA THR A 359 14.25 4.72 30.16
C THR A 359 13.58 4.76 31.53
N GLY A 360 12.79 5.80 31.79
CA GLY A 360 12.08 6.00 33.04
C GLY A 360 10.94 4.99 33.23
N LYS A 361 10.49 4.83 34.48
CA LYS A 361 9.44 3.87 34.88
C LYS A 361 8.17 3.91 34.03
N GLN A 362 7.82 5.07 33.47
CA GLN A 362 6.64 5.24 32.63
C GLN A 362 6.71 4.44 31.32
N PHE A 363 7.91 4.27 30.78
CA PHE A 363 8.19 3.60 29.50
C PHE A 363 8.99 2.29 29.66
N THR A 364 8.96 1.73 30.88
CA THR A 364 9.55 0.44 31.21
C THR A 364 8.43 -0.59 31.45
N LYS A 365 8.46 -1.69 30.70
CA LYS A 365 7.49 -2.80 30.79
C LYS A 365 8.26 -4.10 30.98
N SER A 366 7.84 -4.94 31.93
CA SER A 366 8.48 -6.23 32.21
C SER A 366 10.01 -6.13 32.37
N ASP A 367 10.48 -5.10 33.08
CA ASP A 367 11.90 -4.76 33.31
C ASP A 367 12.71 -4.38 32.05
N LEU A 368 12.05 -4.17 30.90
CA LEU A 368 12.64 -3.69 29.65
C LEU A 368 12.16 -2.27 29.34
N ASN A 369 13.08 -1.35 29.06
CA ASN A 369 12.74 0.02 28.64
C ASN A 369 12.85 0.23 27.12
N LEU A 370 12.38 1.38 26.61
CA LEU A 370 12.35 1.65 25.16
C LEU A 370 13.72 1.56 24.48
N VAL A 371 14.78 2.10 25.08
CA VAL A 371 16.12 2.07 24.50
C VAL A 371 16.63 0.63 24.43
N GLN A 372 16.44 -0.13 25.51
CA GLN A 372 16.78 -1.55 25.53
C GLN A 372 16.00 -2.36 24.49
N ARG A 373 14.70 -2.06 24.33
CA ARG A 373 13.85 -2.70 23.34
C ARG A 373 14.27 -2.36 21.91
N LEU A 374 14.64 -1.11 21.63
CA LEU A 374 15.18 -0.71 20.32
C LEU A 374 16.45 -1.51 19.98
N LEU A 375 17.34 -1.70 20.95
CA LEU A 375 18.59 -2.44 20.74
C LEU A 375 18.38 -3.93 20.44
N HIS A 376 17.23 -4.53 20.77
CA HIS A 376 16.90 -5.89 20.32
C HIS A 376 16.72 -6.00 18.81
N PHE A 377 16.45 -4.90 18.11
CA PHE A 377 16.33 -4.86 16.66
C PHE A 377 17.70 -4.70 15.97
N GLN A 378 18.77 -4.45 16.73
CA GLN A 378 20.11 -4.38 16.16
C GLN A 378 20.57 -5.77 15.70
N SER A 379 21.03 -5.85 14.45
CA SER A 379 21.60 -7.05 13.83
C SER A 379 23.12 -7.09 13.99
N ASP A 380 23.73 -8.27 13.76
CA ASP A 380 25.18 -8.48 13.90
C ASP A 380 26.02 -7.64 12.92
N ASP A 381 25.41 -7.12 11.85
CA ASP A 381 26.03 -6.22 10.88
C ASP A 381 26.04 -4.74 11.32
N ASN A 382 25.54 -4.45 12.53
CA ASN A 382 25.34 -3.13 13.12
C ASN A 382 24.21 -2.29 12.52
N GLY A 383 23.41 -2.86 11.61
CA GLY A 383 22.14 -2.28 11.16
C GLY A 383 20.99 -2.63 12.10
N PHE A 384 19.82 -2.04 11.89
CA PHE A 384 18.59 -2.34 12.62
C PHE A 384 17.55 -2.95 11.67
N ALA A 385 16.84 -3.97 12.15
CA ALA A 385 15.75 -4.61 11.43
C ALA A 385 14.43 -3.87 11.66
N HIS A 386 13.53 -3.90 10.67
CA HIS A 386 12.17 -3.37 10.83
C HIS A 386 11.41 -4.21 11.86
N LEU A 387 11.33 -5.52 11.65
CA LEU A 387 10.77 -6.49 12.61
C LEU A 387 11.87 -7.40 13.18
N LEU A 388 11.70 -7.90 14.41
CA LEU A 388 12.64 -8.85 15.04
C LEU A 388 12.86 -10.16 14.26
N THR A 389 11.96 -10.48 13.34
CA THR A 389 12.03 -11.66 12.47
C THR A 389 12.78 -11.42 11.15
N GLN A 390 13.25 -10.20 10.91
CA GLN A 390 13.86 -9.77 9.66
C GLN A 390 15.35 -9.43 9.86
N GLY A 391 16.08 -9.26 8.74
CA GLY A 391 17.41 -8.67 8.74
C GLY A 391 17.37 -7.13 8.81
N SER A 392 18.54 -6.51 8.91
CA SER A 392 18.69 -5.07 8.90
C SER A 392 18.18 -4.44 7.59
N ASN A 393 17.66 -3.21 7.67
CA ASN A 393 17.35 -2.39 6.49
C ASN A 393 17.69 -0.92 6.73
N SER A 394 17.78 -0.14 5.66
CA SER A 394 18.23 1.26 5.71
C SER A 394 17.31 2.16 6.55
N MET A 395 15.99 2.07 6.39
CA MET A 395 15.05 2.95 7.09
C MET A 395 15.08 2.74 8.60
N ALA A 396 14.94 1.48 9.04
CA ALA A 396 15.06 1.09 10.44
C ALA A 396 16.41 1.54 11.03
N THR A 397 17.50 1.34 10.27
CA THR A 397 18.85 1.72 10.69
C THR A 397 19.02 3.23 10.86
N ASN A 398 18.56 4.05 9.91
CA ASN A 398 18.68 5.51 10.00
C ASN A 398 17.83 6.08 11.14
N GLN A 399 16.60 5.57 11.36
CA GLN A 399 15.75 6.05 12.45
C GLN A 399 16.27 5.61 13.82
N ALA A 400 16.74 4.36 13.96
CA ALA A 400 17.38 3.91 15.19
C ALA A 400 18.67 4.69 15.48
N PHE A 401 19.48 4.97 14.44
CA PHE A 401 20.67 5.81 14.56
C PHE A 401 20.33 7.20 15.11
N PHE A 402 19.29 7.83 14.55
CA PHE A 402 18.80 9.13 14.99
C PHE A 402 18.27 9.11 16.42
N ALA A 403 17.48 8.10 16.79
CA ALA A 403 16.95 7.93 18.14
C ALA A 403 18.05 7.74 19.19
N LEU A 404 19.06 6.93 18.90
CA LEU A 404 20.19 6.71 19.81
C LEU A 404 21.03 7.98 19.97
N ALA A 405 21.24 8.77 18.91
CA ALA A 405 21.92 10.06 19.01
C ALA A 405 21.12 11.07 19.85
N TYR A 406 19.79 11.13 19.68
CA TYR A 406 18.92 11.94 20.53
C TYR A 406 19.00 11.51 22.00
N TYR A 407 18.98 10.20 22.26
CA TYR A 407 19.11 9.68 23.62
C TYR A 407 20.49 9.97 24.22
N GLN A 408 21.57 9.86 23.44
CA GLN A 408 22.91 10.23 23.89
C GLN A 408 22.97 11.72 24.30
N ASN A 409 22.36 12.61 23.52
CA ASN A 409 22.30 14.04 23.85
C ASN A 409 21.42 14.29 25.07
N PHE A 410 20.30 13.58 25.21
CA PHE A 410 19.48 13.60 26.43
C PHE A 410 20.28 13.23 27.68
N LEU A 411 21.08 12.16 27.63
CA LEU A 411 21.95 11.76 28.74
C LEU A 411 23.00 12.82 29.11
N LYS A 412 23.48 13.59 28.14
CA LYS A 412 24.43 14.69 28.36
C LYS A 412 23.76 15.99 28.84
N GLY A 413 22.43 16.06 28.83
CA GLY A 413 21.68 17.32 29.01
C GLY A 413 21.86 18.28 27.83
N GLU A 414 22.31 17.77 26.68
CA GLU A 414 22.58 18.50 25.43
C GLU A 414 21.46 18.29 24.40
N VAL A 415 20.25 17.92 24.83
CA VAL A 415 19.08 17.89 23.93
C VAL A 415 19.04 19.24 23.21
N PRO A 416 18.97 19.27 21.86
CA PRO A 416 19.12 20.51 21.12
C PRO A 416 18.09 21.53 21.58
N SER A 417 18.55 22.53 22.34
CA SER A 417 17.81 23.77 22.56
C SER A 417 18.35 24.91 21.69
N LYS A 418 19.27 24.65 20.72
CA LYS A 418 19.70 25.52 19.59
C LYS A 418 20.94 24.98 18.83
N GLU A 419 20.85 25.00 17.48
CA GLU A 419 21.83 25.12 16.35
C GLU A 419 23.29 24.57 16.40
N PRO A 420 23.79 24.02 15.26
CA PRO A 420 25.21 24.08 14.87
C PRO A 420 25.51 24.64 13.45
N ASN A 421 26.72 25.23 13.29
CA ASN A 421 27.25 26.01 12.14
C ASN A 421 28.00 25.20 11.05
N GLN A 422 28.04 25.75 9.82
CA GLN A 422 28.67 25.26 8.56
C GLN A 422 30.21 25.20 8.50
N PRO A 423 30.75 24.25 7.69
CA PRO A 423 32.00 24.43 6.92
C PRO A 423 31.87 24.23 5.37
N GLU A 424 32.91 24.69 4.64
CA GLU A 424 33.01 24.87 3.17
C GLU A 424 33.53 23.67 2.34
N VAL A 425 33.31 23.78 1.01
CA VAL A 425 33.23 22.78 -0.08
C VAL A 425 34.57 22.48 -0.81
N PRO A 426 34.73 21.28 -1.42
CA PRO A 426 35.02 21.20 -2.87
C PRO A 426 34.18 20.16 -3.66
N GLU A 427 34.13 20.37 -4.98
CA GLU A 427 33.19 19.89 -6.01
C GLU A 427 33.16 18.38 -6.40
N PRO A 428 32.08 17.91 -7.08
CA PRO A 428 31.61 16.53 -7.09
C PRO A 428 31.71 15.77 -8.44
N THR A 429 31.37 14.48 -8.39
CA THR A 429 30.96 13.64 -9.55
C THR A 429 29.69 12.83 -9.22
N THR A 430 28.82 12.64 -10.22
CA THR A 430 27.37 12.32 -10.15
C THR A 430 27.04 10.81 -10.23
N PRO A 431 25.91 10.32 -9.66
CA PRO A 431 25.38 8.96 -9.89
C PRO A 431 24.64 8.79 -11.24
N GLU A 432 24.66 7.56 -11.77
CA GLU A 432 24.35 7.18 -13.17
C GLU A 432 22.84 7.15 -13.54
N THR A 433 22.52 7.61 -14.75
CA THR A 433 21.17 7.62 -15.37
C THR A 433 21.04 6.48 -16.39
N LEU A 434 19.85 5.87 -16.54
CA LEU A 434 19.59 4.85 -17.59
C LEU A 434 19.87 5.47 -18.96
N SER A 435 20.80 4.90 -19.71
CA SER A 435 21.22 5.49 -20.98
C SER A 435 20.12 5.36 -22.04
N PRO A 436 20.03 6.30 -23.00
CA PRO A 436 19.10 6.19 -24.12
C PRO A 436 19.26 4.89 -24.92
N GLU A 437 20.48 4.32 -24.98
CA GLU A 437 20.78 3.07 -25.67
C GLU A 437 20.21 1.85 -24.96
N GLU A 438 20.34 1.78 -23.63
CA GLU A 438 19.76 0.70 -22.82
C GLU A 438 18.24 0.69 -22.92
N PHE A 439 17.61 1.87 -22.82
CA PHE A 439 16.17 2.01 -22.99
C PHE A 439 15.71 1.57 -24.39
N ALA A 440 16.39 2.04 -25.45
CA ALA A 440 16.06 1.65 -26.82
C ALA A 440 16.22 0.13 -27.03
N THR A 441 17.24 -0.48 -26.45
CA THR A 441 17.47 -1.93 -26.50
C THR A 441 16.36 -2.71 -25.80
N ALA A 442 15.94 -2.27 -24.62
CA ALA A 442 14.84 -2.89 -23.87
C ALA A 442 13.51 -2.80 -24.62
N LEU A 443 13.18 -1.62 -25.18
CA LEU A 443 11.96 -1.43 -25.97
C LEU A 443 11.98 -2.27 -27.27
N ASN A 444 13.10 -2.31 -27.97
CA ASN A 444 13.22 -3.08 -29.21
C ASN A 444 13.12 -4.59 -28.98
N SER A 445 13.75 -5.11 -27.92
CA SER A 445 13.69 -6.54 -27.58
C SER A 445 12.31 -6.96 -27.08
N SER A 446 11.63 -6.12 -26.29
CA SER A 446 10.26 -6.41 -25.84
C SER A 446 9.25 -6.42 -27.00
N ARG A 447 9.36 -5.46 -27.92
CA ARG A 447 8.60 -5.47 -29.17
C ARG A 447 8.85 -6.76 -29.97
N GLN A 448 10.11 -7.18 -30.09
CA GLN A 448 10.46 -8.39 -30.86
C GLN A 448 9.87 -9.65 -30.20
N TYR A 449 9.92 -9.74 -28.87
CA TYR A 449 9.29 -10.82 -28.13
C TYR A 449 7.80 -10.98 -28.46
N LEU A 450 7.03 -9.87 -28.49
CA LEU A 450 5.60 -9.92 -28.82
C LEU A 450 5.35 -10.45 -30.24
N LEU A 451 6.21 -10.08 -31.21
CA LEU A 451 6.12 -10.55 -32.60
C LEU A 451 6.46 -12.04 -32.72
N ASP A 452 7.57 -12.46 -32.11
CA ASP A 452 8.06 -13.84 -32.20
C ASP A 452 7.09 -14.84 -31.54
N HIS A 453 6.48 -14.44 -30.42
CA HIS A 453 5.54 -15.27 -29.66
C HIS A 453 4.08 -15.05 -30.04
N ARG A 454 3.80 -14.19 -31.02
CA ARG A 454 2.44 -13.82 -31.49
C ARG A 454 1.51 -13.42 -30.34
N VAL A 455 2.03 -12.61 -29.41
CA VAL A 455 1.25 -12.06 -28.30
C VAL A 455 0.33 -10.97 -28.85
N ASN A 456 -0.91 -11.34 -29.14
CA ASN A 456 -1.92 -10.47 -29.73
C ASN A 456 -3.05 -10.25 -28.73
N ASP A 457 -3.08 -9.05 -28.14
CA ASP A 457 -4.14 -8.56 -27.27
C ASP A 457 -4.32 -7.04 -27.48
N LEU A 458 -5.15 -6.41 -26.65
CA LEU A 458 -5.34 -4.96 -26.67
C LEU A 458 -4.02 -4.19 -26.53
N TYR A 459 -3.21 -4.54 -25.52
CA TYR A 459 -2.03 -3.78 -25.13
C TYR A 459 -0.92 -3.91 -26.19
N SER A 460 -0.69 -5.12 -26.71
CA SER A 460 0.28 -5.32 -27.78
C SER A 460 -0.14 -4.60 -29.06
N THR A 461 -1.45 -4.55 -29.36
CA THR A 461 -1.96 -3.84 -30.54
C THR A 461 -1.77 -2.32 -30.43
N VAL A 462 -2.07 -1.73 -29.27
CA VAL A 462 -1.82 -0.30 -29.00
C VAL A 462 -0.32 -0.01 -29.00
N ALA A 463 0.51 -0.92 -28.44
CA ALA A 463 1.96 -0.77 -28.47
C ALA A 463 2.51 -0.81 -29.90
N PHE A 464 2.01 -1.72 -30.75
CA PHE A 464 2.39 -1.78 -32.16
C PHE A 464 2.03 -0.50 -32.90
N ASN A 465 0.83 0.06 -32.66
CA ASN A 465 0.47 1.36 -33.22
C ASN A 465 1.44 2.47 -32.77
N ALA A 466 1.69 2.59 -31.46
CA ALA A 466 2.59 3.59 -30.90
C ALA A 466 4.04 3.47 -31.44
N LEU A 467 4.48 2.25 -31.75
CA LEU A 467 5.81 1.95 -32.26
C LEU A 467 5.90 1.91 -33.80
N GLY A 468 4.81 2.20 -34.52
CA GLY A 468 4.78 2.17 -35.99
C GLY A 468 4.95 0.76 -36.58
N VAL A 469 4.59 -0.28 -35.82
CA VAL A 469 4.67 -1.69 -36.21
C VAL A 469 3.37 -2.12 -36.86
N THR A 470 3.47 -2.93 -37.92
CA THR A 470 2.28 -3.51 -38.55
C THR A 470 1.63 -4.54 -37.62
N ILE A 471 0.38 -4.29 -37.25
CA ILE A 471 -0.41 -5.23 -36.45
C ILE A 471 -0.75 -6.48 -37.28
N PRO A 472 -0.64 -7.71 -36.72
CA PRO A 472 -0.94 -8.94 -37.45
C PRO A 472 -2.37 -8.96 -38.01
N SER A 473 -2.49 -9.14 -39.33
CA SER A 473 -3.78 -9.06 -40.03
C SER A 473 -4.74 -10.19 -39.65
N ASP A 474 -4.21 -11.37 -39.32
CA ASP A 474 -5.00 -12.52 -38.87
C ASP A 474 -5.71 -12.26 -37.53
N TYR A 475 -5.06 -11.53 -36.62
CA TYR A 475 -5.70 -11.08 -35.39
C TYR A 475 -6.82 -10.08 -35.68
N ILE A 476 -6.60 -9.11 -36.57
CA ILE A 476 -7.64 -8.15 -36.98
C ILE A 476 -8.82 -8.84 -37.66
N ASP A 477 -8.57 -9.81 -38.53
CA ASP A 477 -9.61 -10.61 -39.16
C ASP A 477 -10.40 -11.42 -38.11
N GLN A 478 -9.74 -11.96 -37.08
CA GLN A 478 -10.41 -12.63 -35.95
C GLN A 478 -11.36 -11.69 -35.21
N LEU A 479 -10.93 -10.46 -34.89
CA LEU A 479 -11.79 -9.47 -34.22
C LEU A 479 -12.99 -9.07 -35.09
N ILE A 480 -12.79 -8.85 -36.40
CA ILE A 480 -13.88 -8.53 -37.34
C ILE A 480 -14.86 -9.71 -37.46
N ASN A 481 -14.37 -10.95 -37.49
CA ASN A 481 -15.19 -12.15 -37.49
C ASN A 481 -15.98 -12.28 -36.19
N GLN A 482 -15.37 -11.95 -35.05
CA GLN A 482 -16.04 -11.93 -33.75
C GLN A 482 -17.17 -10.90 -33.70
N VAL A 483 -16.93 -9.68 -34.21
CA VAL A 483 -17.97 -8.64 -34.36
C VAL A 483 -19.12 -9.15 -35.23
N THR A 484 -18.81 -9.74 -36.38
CA THR A 484 -19.82 -10.25 -37.32
C THR A 484 -20.64 -11.39 -36.71
N ALA A 485 -19.97 -12.35 -36.07
CA ALA A 485 -20.62 -13.51 -35.45
C ALA A 485 -21.56 -13.12 -34.31
N ASN A 486 -21.18 -12.10 -33.53
CA ASN A 486 -21.98 -11.58 -32.42
C ASN A 486 -22.93 -10.45 -32.85
N LYS A 487 -22.94 -10.05 -34.12
CA LYS A 487 -23.71 -8.90 -34.63
C LYS A 487 -23.44 -7.60 -33.83
N ALA A 488 -22.20 -7.40 -33.42
CA ALA A 488 -21.74 -6.33 -32.53
C ALA A 488 -22.38 -6.31 -31.12
N GLU A 489 -23.09 -7.36 -30.71
CA GLU A 489 -23.66 -7.47 -29.35
C GLU A 489 -22.72 -8.25 -28.43
N PHE A 490 -22.18 -7.58 -27.41
CA PHE A 490 -21.29 -8.19 -26.42
C PHE A 490 -21.93 -8.18 -25.04
N ARG A 491 -21.69 -9.22 -24.24
CA ARG A 491 -22.23 -9.29 -22.87
C ARG A 491 -21.47 -8.38 -21.91
N LYS A 492 -20.14 -8.41 -22.02
CA LYS A 492 -19.23 -7.57 -21.24
C LYS A 492 -18.88 -6.34 -22.08
N VAL A 493 -18.92 -5.18 -21.47
CA VAL A 493 -18.54 -3.94 -22.15
C VAL A 493 -17.05 -3.92 -22.49
N THR A 494 -16.23 -4.52 -21.61
CA THR A 494 -14.77 -4.64 -21.78
C THR A 494 -14.35 -5.45 -23.00
N ASP A 495 -15.16 -6.43 -23.42
CA ASP A 495 -14.88 -7.18 -24.66
C ASP A 495 -15.08 -6.26 -25.87
N LEU A 496 -16.14 -5.43 -25.86
CA LEU A 496 -16.42 -4.44 -26.92
C LEU A 496 -15.37 -3.32 -26.94
N GLU A 497 -14.98 -2.78 -25.79
CA GLU A 497 -13.96 -1.74 -25.65
C GLU A 497 -12.59 -2.21 -26.16
N SER A 498 -12.17 -3.41 -25.77
CA SER A 498 -10.94 -4.03 -26.25
C SER A 498 -10.93 -4.20 -27.76
N ILE A 499 -12.06 -4.61 -28.36
CA ILE A 499 -12.21 -4.75 -29.81
C ILE A 499 -12.14 -3.39 -30.49
N ILE A 500 -12.83 -2.37 -29.98
CA ILE A 500 -12.80 -1.01 -30.52
C ILE A 500 -11.36 -0.49 -30.54
N LEU A 501 -10.69 -0.49 -29.39
CA LEU A 501 -9.31 -0.01 -29.28
C LEU A 501 -8.34 -0.76 -30.21
N SER A 502 -8.44 -2.09 -30.28
CA SER A 502 -7.57 -2.91 -31.14
C SER A 502 -7.82 -2.63 -32.64
N LEU A 503 -9.08 -2.48 -33.05
CA LEU A 503 -9.43 -2.17 -34.44
C LEU A 503 -9.04 -0.73 -34.82
N THR A 504 -9.23 0.23 -33.92
CA THR A 504 -8.78 1.62 -34.11
C THR A 504 -7.26 1.70 -34.22
N ALA A 505 -6.52 0.97 -33.38
CA ALA A 505 -5.05 0.88 -33.44
C ALA A 505 -4.58 0.32 -34.80
N ALA A 506 -5.35 -0.59 -35.40
CA ALA A 506 -5.12 -1.12 -36.74
C ALA A 506 -5.62 -0.21 -37.88
N GLY A 507 -5.99 1.04 -37.57
CA GLY A 507 -6.46 2.02 -38.55
C GLY A 507 -7.85 1.72 -39.11
N LYS A 508 -8.67 0.91 -38.43
CA LYS A 508 -10.06 0.67 -38.81
C LYS A 508 -10.99 1.67 -38.12
N ASP A 509 -12.00 2.13 -38.86
CA ASP A 509 -13.05 2.98 -38.31
C ASP A 509 -14.07 2.14 -37.53
N ALA A 510 -14.05 2.22 -36.19
CA ALA A 510 -14.95 1.48 -35.30
C ALA A 510 -16.44 1.77 -35.53
N THR A 511 -16.79 2.83 -36.26
CA THR A 511 -18.19 3.13 -36.64
C THR A 511 -18.68 2.31 -37.84
N LYS A 512 -17.78 1.58 -38.53
CA LYS A 512 -18.07 0.89 -39.80
C LYS A 512 -17.46 -0.52 -39.89
N ILE A 513 -17.36 -1.24 -38.77
CA ILE A 513 -16.77 -2.58 -38.74
C ILE A 513 -17.79 -3.61 -39.25
N ALA A 514 -17.52 -4.20 -40.42
CA ALA A 514 -18.40 -5.20 -41.03
C ALA A 514 -19.88 -4.75 -41.14
N GLY A 515 -20.12 -3.45 -41.33
CA GLY A 515 -21.47 -2.87 -41.39
C GLY A 515 -22.09 -2.52 -40.02
N TYR A 516 -21.37 -2.70 -38.92
CA TYR A 516 -21.80 -2.32 -37.57
C TYR A 516 -21.09 -1.06 -37.06
N ASN A 517 -21.82 -0.27 -36.27
CA ASN A 517 -21.29 0.87 -35.53
C ASN A 517 -21.01 0.46 -34.07
N LEU A 518 -19.76 0.14 -33.76
CA LEU A 518 -19.38 -0.33 -32.42
C LEU A 518 -19.44 0.79 -31.38
N ILE A 519 -19.20 2.03 -31.78
CA ILE A 519 -19.31 3.21 -30.90
C ILE A 519 -20.75 3.40 -30.44
N GLU A 520 -21.73 3.26 -31.35
CA GLU A 520 -23.14 3.32 -30.99
C GLU A 520 -23.55 2.20 -30.02
N GLN A 521 -22.96 1.00 -30.16
CA GLN A 521 -23.17 -0.10 -29.21
C GLN A 521 -22.55 0.20 -27.84
N LEU A 522 -21.34 0.78 -27.80
CA LEU A 522 -20.62 1.12 -26.58
C LEU A 522 -21.39 2.15 -25.75
N VAL A 523 -21.78 3.27 -26.37
CA VAL A 523 -22.41 4.39 -25.66
C VAL A 523 -23.86 4.10 -25.22
N ASN A 524 -24.47 3.02 -25.72
CA ASN A 524 -25.79 2.53 -25.31
C ASN A 524 -25.70 1.16 -24.59
N HIS A 525 -24.52 0.78 -24.13
CA HIS A 525 -24.32 -0.52 -23.50
C HIS A 525 -24.96 -0.57 -22.11
N LYS A 526 -25.95 -1.46 -21.94
CA LYS A 526 -26.75 -1.56 -20.69
C LYS A 526 -25.96 -2.02 -19.46
N ASN A 527 -24.80 -2.63 -19.68
CA ASN A 527 -23.96 -3.23 -18.63
C ASN A 527 -22.65 -2.45 -18.42
N MET A 528 -22.61 -1.15 -18.73
CA MET A 528 -21.39 -0.31 -18.65
C MET A 528 -20.63 -0.49 -17.33
N THR A 529 -21.31 -0.57 -16.19
CA THR A 529 -20.65 -0.64 -14.87
C THR A 529 -20.55 -2.06 -14.31
N ASN A 530 -20.98 -3.10 -15.04
CA ASN A 530 -20.97 -4.48 -14.54
C ASN A 530 -19.57 -5.09 -14.39
N GLN A 531 -18.55 -4.44 -14.96
CA GLN A 531 -17.13 -4.82 -14.80
C GLN A 531 -16.43 -3.91 -13.78
N GLY A 532 -17.20 -3.19 -12.96
CA GLY A 532 -16.65 -2.20 -12.05
C GLY A 532 -16.18 -0.95 -12.79
N ASN A 533 -15.20 -0.25 -12.23
CA ASN A 533 -14.66 0.97 -12.84
C ASN A 533 -13.97 0.73 -14.18
N ASN A 534 -13.58 -0.52 -14.50
CA ASN A 534 -13.01 -0.87 -15.79
C ASN A 534 -13.91 -0.45 -16.97
N GLY A 535 -15.23 -0.67 -16.89
CA GLY A 535 -16.11 -0.34 -18.01
C GLY A 535 -16.07 1.15 -18.37
N PRO A 536 -16.42 2.07 -17.46
CA PRO A 536 -16.33 3.50 -17.73
C PRO A 536 -14.92 3.96 -18.17
N ILE A 537 -13.85 3.46 -17.54
CA ILE A 537 -12.46 3.83 -17.86
C ILE A 537 -12.11 3.44 -19.30
N TYR A 538 -12.33 2.18 -19.69
CA TYR A 538 -12.01 1.70 -21.03
C TYR A 538 -12.99 2.18 -22.10
N ALA A 539 -14.24 2.48 -21.74
CA ALA A 539 -15.18 3.17 -22.61
C ALA A 539 -14.65 4.56 -23.00
N LEU A 540 -14.13 5.33 -22.04
CA LEU A 540 -13.56 6.65 -22.32
C LEU A 540 -12.34 6.53 -23.25
N LEU A 541 -11.41 5.63 -22.94
CA LEU A 541 -10.26 5.34 -23.81
C LEU A 541 -10.70 4.94 -25.23
N ALA A 542 -11.68 4.06 -25.35
CA ALA A 542 -12.19 3.60 -26.64
C ALA A 542 -12.81 4.74 -27.47
N LEU A 543 -13.60 5.61 -26.84
CA LEU A 543 -14.20 6.77 -27.50
C LEU A 543 -13.15 7.77 -27.99
N ASP A 544 -12.17 8.06 -27.14
CA ASP A 544 -11.15 9.07 -27.44
C ASP A 544 -10.09 8.55 -28.39
N SER A 545 -9.92 7.24 -28.48
CA SER A 545 -8.86 6.65 -29.30
C SER A 545 -8.88 7.00 -30.79
N GLY A 546 -10.08 7.19 -31.33
CA GLY A 546 -10.30 7.66 -32.70
C GLY A 546 -11.03 9.00 -32.78
N GLY A 547 -11.14 9.74 -31.67
CA GLY A 547 -11.93 10.97 -31.60
C GLY A 547 -13.40 10.75 -31.97
N TYR A 548 -13.99 9.63 -31.55
CA TYR A 548 -15.30 9.22 -32.04
C TYR A 548 -16.41 10.17 -31.53
N PRO A 549 -17.30 10.64 -32.43
CA PRO A 549 -18.42 11.48 -32.04
C PRO A 549 -19.45 10.67 -31.25
N VAL A 550 -19.99 11.27 -30.20
CA VAL A 550 -21.03 10.67 -29.35
C VAL A 550 -22.31 11.46 -29.50
N ASN A 551 -23.42 10.76 -29.71
CA ASN A 551 -24.74 11.38 -29.74
C ASN A 551 -25.10 11.90 -28.34
N GLU A 552 -25.55 13.14 -28.23
CA GLU A 552 -25.98 13.74 -26.95
C GLU A 552 -27.10 12.96 -26.25
N LYS A 553 -27.88 12.17 -27.01
CA LYS A 553 -28.95 11.30 -26.49
C LYS A 553 -28.50 9.90 -26.08
N ALA A 554 -27.20 9.60 -26.18
CA ALA A 554 -26.68 8.31 -25.74
C ALA A 554 -26.87 8.11 -24.24
N ASP A 555 -27.04 6.85 -23.84
CA ASP A 555 -27.16 6.50 -22.42
C ASP A 555 -25.89 6.92 -21.66
N TRP A 556 -24.72 6.68 -22.27
CA TRP A 556 -23.39 7.04 -21.79
C TRP A 556 -22.71 8.04 -22.72
N THR A 557 -22.93 9.33 -22.45
CA THR A 557 -22.16 10.40 -23.10
C THR A 557 -20.75 10.48 -22.52
N ARG A 558 -19.83 11.12 -23.24
CA ARG A 558 -18.46 11.38 -22.75
C ARG A 558 -18.44 12.07 -21.39
N GLU A 559 -19.22 13.13 -21.22
CA GLU A 559 -19.42 13.79 -19.91
C GLU A 559 -19.82 12.81 -18.81
N LYS A 560 -20.86 12.00 -19.04
CA LYS A 560 -21.36 11.07 -18.02
C LYS A 560 -20.32 10.03 -17.64
N ILE A 561 -19.47 9.62 -18.58
CA ILE A 561 -18.39 8.68 -18.33
C ILE A 561 -17.30 9.36 -17.49
N VAL A 562 -16.85 10.55 -17.87
CA VAL A 562 -15.86 11.33 -17.09
C VAL A 562 -16.38 11.60 -15.67
N ASP A 563 -17.60 12.11 -15.55
CA ASP A 563 -18.24 12.39 -14.26
C ASP A 563 -18.35 11.13 -13.40
N TYR A 564 -18.65 9.97 -14.00
CA TYR A 564 -18.70 8.70 -13.29
C TYR A 564 -17.31 8.29 -12.77
N ILE A 565 -16.26 8.38 -13.60
CA ILE A 565 -14.89 8.02 -13.19
C ILE A 565 -14.45 8.93 -12.03
N VAL A 566 -14.61 10.25 -12.15
CA VAL A 566 -14.25 11.20 -11.08
C VAL A 566 -15.04 10.90 -9.80
N LYS A 567 -16.35 10.67 -9.91
CA LYS A 567 -17.23 10.39 -8.76
C LYS A 567 -16.92 9.08 -8.03
N THR A 568 -16.35 8.09 -8.74
CA THR A 568 -16.01 6.77 -8.18
C THR A 568 -14.58 6.68 -7.65
N GLN A 569 -13.83 7.79 -7.69
CA GLN A 569 -12.55 7.89 -7.00
C GLN A 569 -12.74 7.67 -5.49
N LEU A 570 -11.88 6.86 -4.89
CA LEU A 570 -11.89 6.60 -3.46
C LEU A 570 -11.40 7.84 -2.68
N ASN A 571 -11.72 7.90 -1.39
CA ASN A 571 -11.31 9.00 -0.51
C ASN A 571 -9.79 9.19 -0.44
N ASN A 572 -9.03 8.13 -0.66
CA ASN A 572 -7.56 8.15 -0.68
C ASN A 572 -6.96 8.59 -2.03
N GLY A 573 -7.79 8.89 -3.04
CA GLY A 573 -7.36 9.34 -4.37
C GLY A 573 -7.20 8.24 -5.42
N ALA A 574 -7.25 6.96 -5.03
CA ALA A 574 -7.11 5.84 -5.96
C ALA A 574 -8.44 5.41 -6.58
N TRP A 575 -8.37 4.48 -7.54
CA TRP A 575 -9.52 3.70 -8.00
C TRP A 575 -9.39 2.23 -7.62
N SER A 576 -10.53 1.62 -7.32
CA SER A 576 -10.70 0.17 -7.18
C SER A 576 -11.36 -0.41 -8.42
N LEU A 577 -11.29 -1.74 -8.60
CA LEU A 577 -12.19 -2.42 -9.54
C LEU A 577 -13.64 -2.30 -9.06
N ALA A 578 -13.88 -2.62 -7.79
CA ALA A 578 -15.13 -2.45 -7.07
C ALA A 578 -14.85 -2.37 -5.56
N GLY A 579 -15.78 -1.79 -4.79
CA GLY A 579 -15.59 -1.60 -3.34
C GLY A 579 -14.52 -0.55 -3.02
N GLU A 580 -13.91 -0.65 -1.84
CA GLU A 580 -13.00 0.38 -1.31
C GLU A 580 -11.51 -0.02 -1.33
N THR A 581 -11.17 -1.18 -1.90
CA THR A 581 -9.77 -1.63 -2.00
C THR A 581 -9.09 -0.99 -3.21
N PRO A 582 -8.12 -0.07 -3.00
CA PRO A 582 -7.46 0.63 -4.10
C PRO A 582 -6.57 -0.30 -4.92
N SER A 583 -6.41 0.00 -6.21
CA SER A 583 -5.57 -0.76 -7.15
C SER A 583 -4.69 0.19 -7.94
N ALA A 584 -3.37 -0.07 -7.95
CA ALA A 584 -2.42 0.70 -8.74
C ALA A 584 -2.71 0.60 -10.24
N ASP A 585 -3.09 -0.58 -10.72
CA ASP A 585 -3.45 -0.86 -12.12
C ASP A 585 -4.61 0.04 -12.57
N LEU A 586 -5.73 -0.02 -11.83
CA LEU A 586 -6.93 0.77 -12.14
C LEU A 586 -6.66 2.27 -12.02
N THR A 587 -5.87 2.67 -11.04
CA THR A 587 -5.50 4.07 -10.83
C THR A 587 -4.66 4.60 -11.99
N GLY A 588 -3.66 3.84 -12.46
CA GLY A 588 -2.85 4.20 -13.62
C GLY A 588 -3.67 4.34 -14.90
N ILE A 589 -4.55 3.39 -15.19
CA ILE A 589 -5.39 3.46 -16.40
C ILE A 589 -6.49 4.52 -16.28
N ALA A 590 -7.04 4.77 -15.08
CA ALA A 590 -7.96 5.89 -14.86
C ALA A 590 -7.30 7.24 -15.16
N ILE A 591 -6.04 7.45 -14.72
CA ILE A 591 -5.25 8.63 -15.08
C ILE A 591 -5.10 8.72 -16.60
N ALA A 592 -4.76 7.63 -17.28
CA ALA A 592 -4.61 7.63 -18.74
C ALA A 592 -5.90 8.04 -19.47
N ALA A 593 -7.06 7.61 -18.97
CA ALA A 593 -8.37 7.94 -19.53
C ALA A 593 -8.79 9.40 -19.27
N LEU A 594 -8.43 9.92 -18.09
CA LEU A 594 -8.78 11.27 -17.67
C LEU A 594 -7.81 12.36 -18.17
N ALA A 595 -6.57 12.00 -18.49
CA ALA A 595 -5.52 12.94 -18.89
C ALA A 595 -5.92 13.95 -19.98
N PRO A 596 -6.67 13.57 -21.06
CA PRO A 596 -7.12 14.54 -22.06
C PRO A 596 -8.04 15.65 -21.53
N TYR A 597 -8.60 15.48 -20.33
CA TYR A 597 -9.57 16.37 -19.71
C TYR A 597 -8.98 17.16 -18.53
N SER A 598 -7.65 17.23 -18.41
CA SER A 598 -6.96 17.91 -17.30
C SER A 598 -7.22 19.41 -17.18
N GLU A 599 -7.71 20.08 -18.23
CA GLU A 599 -8.17 21.47 -18.17
C GLU A 599 -9.42 21.65 -17.30
N ASN A 600 -10.15 20.56 -17.02
CA ASN A 600 -11.26 20.57 -16.07
C ASN A 600 -10.71 20.44 -14.64
N GLU A 601 -10.94 21.46 -13.80
CA GLU A 601 -10.42 21.51 -12.41
C GLU A 601 -10.77 20.28 -11.57
N ASN A 602 -11.97 19.70 -11.73
CA ASN A 602 -12.36 18.49 -10.98
C ASN A 602 -11.58 17.26 -11.45
N VAL A 603 -11.35 17.16 -12.76
CA VAL A 603 -10.56 16.06 -13.34
C VAL A 603 -9.08 16.23 -12.94
N GLN A 604 -8.55 17.44 -13.01
CA GLN A 604 -7.19 17.76 -12.56
C GLN A 604 -7.00 17.36 -11.10
N ALA A 605 -7.89 17.79 -10.21
CA ALA A 605 -7.84 17.44 -8.80
C ALA A 605 -7.93 15.92 -8.56
N ALA A 606 -8.72 15.20 -9.37
CA ALA A 606 -8.77 13.74 -9.30
C ALA A 606 -7.44 13.11 -9.73
N ILE A 607 -6.85 13.55 -10.84
CA ILE A 607 -5.53 13.08 -11.32
C ILE A 607 -4.45 13.35 -10.26
N GLU A 608 -4.40 14.55 -9.68
CA GLU A 608 -3.39 14.91 -8.67
C GLU A 608 -3.47 14.01 -7.43
N LYS A 609 -4.68 13.78 -6.89
CA LYS A 609 -4.89 12.86 -5.76
C LYS A 609 -4.44 11.43 -6.08
N ALA A 610 -4.67 10.98 -7.30
CA ALA A 610 -4.28 9.65 -7.75
C ALA A 610 -2.76 9.50 -7.85
N VAL A 611 -2.07 10.52 -8.38
CA VAL A 611 -0.60 10.57 -8.44
C VAL A 611 -0.01 10.66 -7.02
N ASP A 612 -0.66 11.40 -6.10
CA ASP A 612 -0.28 11.48 -4.69
C ASP A 612 -0.33 10.09 -4.04
N TRP A 613 -1.44 9.39 -4.24
CA TRP A 613 -1.64 8.05 -3.74
C TRP A 613 -0.61 7.05 -4.32
N LEU A 614 -0.41 7.04 -5.64
CA LEU A 614 0.53 6.15 -6.31
C LEU A 614 1.96 6.34 -5.79
N SER A 615 2.45 7.58 -5.78
CA SER A 615 3.80 7.87 -5.28
C SER A 615 3.98 7.51 -3.80
N SER A 616 2.92 7.53 -3.00
CA SER A 616 2.97 7.22 -1.55
C SER A 616 2.81 5.73 -1.25
N ASN A 617 2.18 4.96 -2.14
CA ASN A 617 2.02 3.51 -2.01
C ASN A 617 3.06 2.71 -2.79
N GLN A 618 4.01 3.37 -3.45
CA GLN A 618 5.19 2.71 -3.97
C GLN A 618 6.03 2.13 -2.82
N THR A 619 6.46 0.89 -2.98
CA THR A 619 7.40 0.22 -2.08
C THR A 619 8.82 0.78 -2.27
N SER A 620 9.76 0.45 -1.38
CA SER A 620 11.17 0.88 -1.49
C SER A 620 11.85 0.44 -2.79
N SER A 621 11.32 -0.62 -3.41
CA SER A 621 11.77 -1.18 -4.67
C SER A 621 11.18 -0.46 -5.91
N SER A 622 10.36 0.57 -5.71
CA SER A 622 9.60 1.28 -6.75
C SER A 622 8.51 0.44 -7.43
N GLY A 623 8.07 -0.65 -6.80
CA GLY A 623 6.92 -1.45 -7.20
C GLY A 623 5.63 -1.06 -6.48
N PHE A 624 4.57 -1.84 -6.72
CA PHE A 624 3.28 -1.73 -6.03
C PHE A 624 2.87 -3.12 -5.54
N TYR A 625 2.82 -3.32 -4.23
CA TYR A 625 2.45 -4.61 -3.67
C TYR A 625 0.93 -4.82 -3.73
N ASP A 626 0.50 -5.92 -4.36
CA ASP A 626 -0.89 -6.37 -4.34
C ASP A 626 -0.95 -7.85 -3.95
N THR A 627 -1.73 -8.15 -2.91
CA THR A 627 -1.93 -9.53 -2.45
C THR A 627 -2.65 -10.38 -3.48
N PHE A 628 -3.56 -9.80 -4.28
CA PHE A 628 -4.27 -10.52 -5.34
C PHE A 628 -3.36 -10.86 -6.52
N ALA A 629 -2.36 -10.03 -6.80
CA ALA A 629 -1.31 -10.30 -7.77
C ALA A 629 -0.21 -11.22 -7.23
N GLY A 630 -0.22 -11.55 -5.93
CA GLY A 630 0.80 -12.39 -5.31
C GLY A 630 2.13 -11.67 -5.03
N GLY A 631 2.14 -10.33 -5.06
CA GLY A 631 3.33 -9.52 -4.81
C GLY A 631 3.34 -8.22 -5.61
N GLU A 632 4.54 -7.74 -5.93
CA GLU A 632 4.73 -6.65 -6.88
C GLU A 632 4.71 -7.21 -8.30
N ALA A 633 3.70 -6.82 -9.07
CA ALA A 633 3.54 -7.25 -10.45
C ALA A 633 4.09 -6.20 -11.43
N SER A 634 4.65 -6.68 -12.54
CA SER A 634 5.11 -5.81 -13.63
C SER A 634 3.95 -4.98 -14.23
N GLU A 635 2.76 -5.56 -14.25
CA GLU A 635 1.52 -5.00 -14.81
C GLU A 635 1.07 -3.74 -14.07
N SER A 636 1.23 -3.72 -12.75
CA SER A 636 0.94 -2.55 -11.92
C SER A 636 1.88 -1.39 -12.25
N ILE A 637 3.19 -1.68 -12.34
CA ILE A 637 4.21 -0.69 -12.72
C ILE A 637 3.93 -0.18 -14.14
N ALA A 638 3.62 -1.08 -15.07
CA ALA A 638 3.32 -0.75 -16.45
C ALA A 638 2.10 0.17 -16.56
N SER A 639 1.00 -0.16 -15.88
CA SER A 639 -0.23 0.64 -15.86
C SER A 639 0.00 2.05 -15.31
N VAL A 640 0.84 2.18 -14.27
CA VAL A 640 1.21 3.48 -13.70
C VAL A 640 2.07 4.29 -14.67
N ILE A 641 3.08 3.68 -15.31
CA ILE A 641 3.88 4.35 -16.35
C ILE A 641 3.00 4.86 -17.49
N ILE A 642 2.03 4.06 -17.95
CA ILE A 642 1.07 4.44 -18.99
C ILE A 642 0.26 5.67 -18.57
N GLY A 643 -0.30 5.64 -17.35
CA GLY A 643 -1.06 6.74 -16.78
C GLY A 643 -0.27 8.04 -16.66
N LEU A 644 0.89 7.99 -16.01
CA LEU A 644 1.76 9.15 -15.81
C LEU A 644 2.22 9.75 -17.14
N SER A 645 2.65 8.90 -18.09
CA SER A 645 3.08 9.34 -19.42
C SER A 645 1.95 10.03 -20.18
N ALA A 646 0.72 9.53 -20.08
CA ALA A 646 -0.45 10.16 -20.70
C ALA A 646 -0.80 11.51 -20.06
N ALA A 647 -0.60 11.66 -18.75
CA ALA A 647 -0.81 12.90 -18.01
C ALA A 647 0.38 13.89 -18.09
N GLY A 648 1.43 13.56 -18.84
CA GLY A 648 2.62 14.42 -18.96
C GLY A 648 3.52 14.45 -17.71
N ILE A 649 3.40 13.45 -16.83
CA ILE A 649 4.19 13.32 -15.59
C ILE A 649 5.34 12.34 -15.83
N ASP A 650 6.56 12.70 -15.42
CA ASP A 650 7.73 11.84 -15.62
C ASP A 650 7.70 10.61 -14.71
N PRO A 651 7.53 9.38 -15.23
CA PRO A 651 7.59 8.17 -14.41
C PRO A 651 9.01 7.86 -13.89
N THR A 652 10.01 8.60 -14.36
CA THR A 652 11.40 8.55 -13.88
C THR A 652 11.78 9.69 -12.95
N GLY A 653 10.83 10.60 -12.65
CA GLY A 653 11.03 11.73 -11.75
C GLY A 653 11.20 11.33 -10.29
N SER A 654 11.59 12.29 -9.45
CA SER A 654 11.83 12.09 -8.01
C SER A 654 10.62 11.52 -7.29
N ASP A 655 9.40 11.98 -7.63
CA ASP A 655 8.14 11.48 -7.07
C ASP A 655 7.98 9.95 -7.18
N PHE A 656 8.58 9.37 -8.22
CA PHE A 656 8.47 7.95 -8.55
C PHE A 656 9.81 7.21 -8.50
N THR A 657 10.81 7.83 -7.87
CA THR A 657 12.13 7.25 -7.59
C THR A 657 12.24 6.90 -6.12
N LYS A 658 12.47 5.63 -5.82
CA LYS A 658 12.73 5.11 -4.47
C LYS A 658 14.14 4.55 -4.39
N ALA A 659 14.48 3.89 -3.28
CA ALA A 659 15.83 3.42 -2.99
C ALA A 659 16.43 2.54 -4.10
N GLU A 660 15.63 1.69 -4.75
CA GLU A 660 16.11 0.76 -5.79
C GLU A 660 15.97 1.28 -7.23
N GLY A 661 15.58 2.55 -7.42
CA GLY A 661 15.47 3.18 -8.74
C GLY A 661 14.09 3.78 -9.00
N ASN A 662 13.77 4.05 -10.26
CA ASN A 662 12.48 4.61 -10.68
C ASN A 662 11.57 3.56 -11.33
N LEU A 663 10.32 3.91 -11.65
CA LEU A 663 9.35 2.99 -12.25
C LEU A 663 9.85 2.31 -13.53
N VAL A 664 10.49 3.07 -14.44
CA VAL A 664 10.98 2.51 -15.71
C VAL A 664 12.12 1.53 -15.43
N LYS A 665 13.07 1.89 -14.58
CA LYS A 665 14.16 1.00 -14.18
C LYS A 665 13.62 -0.27 -13.51
N ARG A 666 12.69 -0.11 -12.57
CA ARG A 666 12.05 -1.22 -11.87
C ARG A 666 11.28 -2.14 -12.82
N LEU A 667 10.56 -1.60 -13.81
CA LEU A 667 9.90 -2.40 -14.84
C LEU A 667 10.92 -3.26 -15.61
N LEU A 668 12.09 -2.69 -15.95
CA LEU A 668 13.14 -3.40 -16.68
C LEU A 668 13.74 -4.57 -15.89
N ASP A 669 13.63 -4.61 -14.56
CA ASP A 669 14.08 -5.75 -13.75
C ASP A 669 13.25 -7.02 -13.96
N TYR A 670 12.02 -6.88 -14.47
CA TYR A 670 11.13 -8.00 -14.82
C TYR A 670 11.43 -8.57 -16.21
N LYS A 671 12.28 -7.89 -17.01
CA LYS A 671 12.60 -8.29 -18.38
C LYS A 671 13.50 -9.53 -18.41
N ASN A 672 13.08 -10.54 -19.14
CA ASN A 672 13.82 -11.76 -19.40
C ASN A 672 14.80 -11.62 -20.57
N ALA A 673 15.65 -12.64 -20.75
CA ALA A 673 16.69 -12.65 -21.77
C ALA A 673 16.16 -12.59 -23.21
N ASP A 674 14.97 -13.16 -23.45
CA ASP A 674 14.28 -13.17 -24.75
C ASP A 674 13.49 -11.88 -25.05
N GLY A 675 13.45 -10.94 -24.09
CA GLY A 675 12.75 -9.66 -24.21
C GLY A 675 11.35 -9.65 -23.60
N GLY A 676 10.78 -10.80 -23.22
CA GLY A 676 9.50 -10.85 -22.50
C GLY A 676 9.63 -10.38 -21.05
N PHE A 677 8.51 -10.14 -20.38
CA PHE A 677 8.47 -9.69 -18.98
C PHE A 677 7.76 -10.73 -18.12
N SER A 678 8.30 -10.98 -16.93
CA SER A 678 7.66 -11.85 -15.93
C SER A 678 6.51 -11.13 -15.23
N HIS A 679 5.51 -11.86 -14.73
CA HIS A 679 4.47 -11.27 -13.89
C HIS A 679 5.06 -10.85 -12.54
N LEU A 680 5.77 -11.77 -11.87
CA LEU A 680 6.58 -11.50 -10.69
C LEU A 680 8.08 -11.67 -10.99
N ILE A 681 8.95 -10.84 -10.41
CA ILE A 681 10.43 -10.96 -10.57
C ILE A 681 10.93 -12.37 -10.22
N SER A 682 10.31 -13.02 -9.23
CA SER A 682 10.70 -14.35 -8.75
C SER A 682 10.43 -15.47 -9.74
N GLU A 683 9.50 -15.28 -10.68
CA GLU A 683 9.12 -16.32 -11.65
C GLU A 683 10.20 -16.54 -12.70
N ARG A 684 10.94 -15.48 -13.10
CA ARG A 684 12.01 -15.51 -14.10
C ARG A 684 11.61 -16.15 -15.43
N GLU A 685 10.32 -16.08 -15.78
CA GLU A 685 9.74 -16.63 -17.00
C GLU A 685 8.76 -15.62 -17.60
N PRO A 686 8.77 -15.41 -18.92
CA PRO A 686 7.96 -14.37 -19.53
C PRO A 686 6.47 -14.75 -19.54
N ASN A 687 5.65 -13.83 -19.06
CA ASN A 687 4.20 -13.91 -19.11
C ASN A 687 3.68 -13.04 -20.30
N PRO A 688 2.82 -13.56 -21.19
CA PRO A 688 2.33 -12.80 -22.33
C PRO A 688 1.62 -11.48 -21.98
N ILE A 689 0.82 -11.45 -20.90
CA ILE A 689 0.08 -10.26 -20.46
C ILE A 689 1.05 -9.24 -19.85
N ALA A 690 1.94 -9.69 -18.96
CA ALA A 690 3.02 -8.85 -18.43
C ALA A 690 3.85 -8.23 -19.56
N SER A 691 4.21 -9.03 -20.56
CA SER A 691 5.00 -8.60 -21.71
C SER A 691 4.26 -7.56 -22.55
N SER A 692 2.98 -7.76 -22.86
CA SER A 692 2.22 -6.81 -23.68
C SER A 692 2.01 -5.47 -22.96
N GLN A 693 1.72 -5.49 -21.65
CA GLN A 693 1.57 -4.29 -20.85
C GLN A 693 2.91 -3.55 -20.65
N ALA A 694 3.99 -4.27 -20.34
CA ALA A 694 5.31 -3.69 -20.18
C ALA A 694 5.80 -3.03 -21.48
N THR A 695 5.61 -3.68 -22.64
CA THR A 695 5.95 -3.06 -23.93
C THR A 695 5.10 -1.81 -24.20
N LEU A 696 3.80 -1.82 -23.88
CA LEU A 696 2.98 -0.60 -24.01
C LEU A 696 3.46 0.51 -23.09
N ALA A 697 3.85 0.19 -21.85
CA ALA A 697 4.39 1.16 -20.90
C ALA A 697 5.70 1.78 -21.38
N LEU A 698 6.63 0.98 -21.94
CA LEU A 698 7.86 1.51 -22.54
C LEU A 698 7.55 2.38 -23.77
N ALA A 699 6.57 2.01 -24.60
CA ALA A 699 6.12 2.85 -25.71
C ALA A 699 5.50 4.17 -25.20
N ALA A 700 4.73 4.13 -24.11
CA ALA A 700 4.14 5.31 -23.47
C ALA A 700 5.21 6.25 -22.94
N TYR A 701 6.22 5.73 -22.25
CA TYR A 701 7.35 6.53 -21.80
C TYR A 701 8.13 7.13 -22.98
N GLN A 702 8.33 6.38 -24.07
CA GLN A 702 8.96 6.93 -25.28
C GLN A 702 8.14 8.11 -25.87
N LYS A 703 6.81 7.97 -25.97
CA LYS A 703 5.94 9.06 -26.44
C LYS A 703 5.99 10.26 -25.51
N TYR A 704 6.00 10.04 -24.19
CA TYR A 704 6.18 11.10 -23.20
C TYR A 704 7.49 11.87 -23.41
N LYS A 705 8.63 11.16 -23.53
CA LYS A 705 9.94 11.79 -23.78
C LYS A 705 9.99 12.57 -25.09
N ASN A 706 9.15 12.22 -26.06
CA ASN A 706 9.03 12.88 -27.35
C ASN A 706 7.90 13.95 -27.40
N ASN A 707 7.18 14.18 -26.31
CA ASN A 707 6.00 15.06 -26.24
C ASN A 707 4.89 14.68 -27.24
N GLN A 708 4.63 13.38 -27.42
CA GLN A 708 3.67 12.84 -28.40
C GLN A 708 2.31 12.43 -27.79
N GLY A 709 2.04 12.86 -26.56
CA GLY A 709 0.79 12.60 -25.83
C GLY A 709 0.55 11.11 -25.54
N SER A 710 -0.71 10.77 -25.23
CA SER A 710 -1.13 9.43 -24.85
C SER A 710 -0.87 8.38 -25.94
N VAL A 711 -0.55 7.14 -25.52
CA VAL A 711 -0.53 5.96 -26.40
C VAL A 711 -1.91 5.54 -26.87
N PHE A 712 -2.96 6.02 -26.22
CA PHE A 712 -4.34 5.75 -26.62
C PHE A 712 -4.89 6.73 -27.66
N HIS A 713 -4.16 7.80 -28.03
CA HIS A 713 -4.49 8.59 -29.23
C HIS A 713 -3.98 7.86 -30.48
N LEU A 714 -4.87 7.08 -31.11
CA LEU A 714 -4.50 6.10 -32.15
C LEU A 714 -4.63 6.64 -33.58
N VAL A 715 -5.26 7.80 -33.77
CA VAL A 715 -5.55 8.36 -35.10
C VAL A 715 -5.25 9.87 -35.17
N GLY A 716 -4.12 10.26 -35.78
CA GLY A 716 -3.81 11.66 -36.08
C GLY A 716 -3.75 12.61 -34.88
N ASP A 717 -3.72 13.92 -35.15
CA ASP A 717 -3.79 14.96 -34.11
C ASP A 717 -5.24 15.08 -33.62
N LEU A 718 -5.53 14.45 -32.48
CA LEU A 718 -6.83 14.51 -31.81
C LEU A 718 -6.77 15.57 -30.72
N GLU A 719 -7.65 16.57 -30.84
CA GLU A 719 -7.93 17.49 -29.75
C GLU A 719 -8.98 16.85 -28.81
N PRO A 720 -8.82 16.98 -27.48
CA PRO A 720 -9.84 16.54 -26.53
C PRO A 720 -11.17 17.23 -26.81
N VAL A 721 -12.27 16.48 -26.72
CA VAL A 721 -13.61 17.08 -26.80
C VAL A 721 -13.86 17.84 -25.50
N PRO A 722 -14.08 19.17 -25.52
CA PRO A 722 -14.31 19.92 -24.30
C PRO A 722 -15.53 19.40 -23.56
N ILE A 723 -15.38 19.20 -22.25
CA ILE A 723 -16.46 18.85 -21.33
C ILE A 723 -16.83 20.07 -20.48
N LYS A 724 -18.12 20.28 -20.23
CA LYS A 724 -18.69 21.31 -19.36
C LYS A 724 -18.55 20.87 -17.89
N ASN A 725 -18.30 21.84 -17.01
CA ASN A 725 -18.38 21.64 -15.56
C ASN A 725 -19.83 21.30 -15.18
N SER A 726 -20.13 20.00 -14.98
CA SER A 726 -21.46 19.52 -14.63
C SER A 726 -21.60 19.17 -13.14
N VAL A 727 -20.51 19.20 -12.37
CA VAL A 727 -20.49 18.73 -10.97
C VAL A 727 -20.05 19.84 -10.01
N GLU A 728 -21.02 20.51 -9.38
CA GLU A 728 -20.84 20.97 -8.00
C GLU A 728 -20.86 19.71 -7.12
N ILE A 729 -19.72 19.38 -6.52
CA ILE A 729 -19.69 18.42 -5.42
C ILE A 729 -20.40 19.10 -4.25
N SER A 730 -21.71 18.91 -4.14
CA SER A 730 -22.47 19.36 -2.97
C SER A 730 -21.87 18.70 -1.73
N LYS A 731 -21.36 19.52 -0.81
CA LYS A 731 -20.77 19.18 0.50
C LYS A 731 -21.75 18.47 1.46
N GLU A 732 -22.81 17.83 0.99
CA GLU A 732 -23.94 17.36 1.80
C GLU A 732 -23.90 15.88 2.20
N GLN A 733 -22.96 15.07 1.72
CA GLN A 733 -22.87 13.66 2.17
C GLN A 733 -22.13 13.44 3.50
N ASP A 734 -21.56 14.49 4.10
CA ASP A 734 -20.87 14.41 5.39
C ASP A 734 -21.80 14.60 6.62
N GLN A 735 -23.11 14.80 6.42
CA GLN A 735 -24.05 15.08 7.52
C GLN A 735 -25.31 14.21 7.62
N GLN A 736 -25.46 13.15 6.82
CA GLN A 736 -26.68 12.31 6.89
C GLN A 736 -26.50 10.89 7.44
N VAL A 737 -25.35 10.58 8.06
CA VAL A 737 -25.18 9.35 8.87
C VAL A 737 -25.06 9.66 10.38
N SER A 738 -24.89 10.91 10.82
CA SER A 738 -24.72 11.25 12.24
C SER A 738 -25.95 11.83 12.97
N LYS A 739 -27.15 11.84 12.36
CA LYS A 739 -28.36 12.41 12.99
C LYS A 739 -29.53 11.44 13.09
N THR A 740 -29.30 10.24 13.64
CA THR A 740 -30.40 9.46 14.23
C THR A 740 -29.99 8.82 15.55
N GLU A 741 -29.35 9.57 16.44
CA GLU A 741 -29.23 9.16 17.86
C GLU A 741 -28.79 10.32 18.77
N ALA A 742 -29.44 11.48 18.68
CA ALA A 742 -29.27 12.54 19.69
C ALA A 742 -30.47 13.50 19.65
N THR A 743 -31.62 13.07 20.17
CA THR A 743 -32.58 13.98 20.81
C THR A 743 -33.56 13.15 21.63
N LYS A 744 -33.32 13.09 22.94
CA LYS A 744 -34.24 13.58 23.97
C LYS A 744 -33.79 13.03 25.31
N ASP A 745 -33.13 13.88 26.08
CA ASP A 745 -33.21 13.80 27.52
C ASP A 745 -34.02 14.99 28.05
N SER A 746 -34.65 14.76 29.21
CA SER A 746 -35.45 15.67 30.03
C SER A 746 -36.95 15.80 29.73
N ALA A 747 -37.75 14.99 30.43
CA ALA A 747 -38.83 15.49 31.27
C ALA A 747 -39.25 14.43 32.30
N ALA A 748 -39.01 14.70 33.58
CA ALA A 748 -39.53 13.94 34.70
C ALA A 748 -41.00 14.32 34.96
N ASN A 749 -41.89 13.33 35.16
CA ASN A 749 -42.80 13.33 36.31
C ASN A 749 -43.55 11.99 36.52
N GLN A 750 -43.86 11.74 37.79
CA GLN A 750 -44.45 10.54 38.40
C GLN A 750 -45.94 10.32 38.08
N ASN A 751 -46.36 9.05 37.92
CA ASN A 751 -47.38 8.34 38.74
C ASN A 751 -48.05 7.17 38.00
N GLY A 752 -48.11 6.00 38.65
CA GLY A 752 -49.36 5.23 38.75
C GLY A 752 -49.56 3.95 37.90
N LYS A 753 -49.33 2.80 38.56
CA LYS A 753 -50.13 1.54 38.56
C LYS A 753 -50.11 0.56 37.36
N GLU A 754 -49.48 -0.58 37.64
CA GLU A 754 -49.93 -1.99 37.48
C GLU A 754 -51.05 -2.33 36.48
N GLN A 755 -50.76 -3.16 35.46
CA GLN A 755 -51.05 -4.62 35.48
C GLN A 755 -50.67 -5.33 34.16
N ASN A 756 -49.92 -6.43 34.31
CA ASN A 756 -49.86 -7.69 33.55
C ASN A 756 -50.22 -7.73 32.05
N ASN A 757 -49.22 -8.03 31.21
CA ASN A 757 -49.19 -9.31 30.49
C ASN A 757 -47.79 -9.63 29.97
N SER A 758 -47.36 -10.87 30.20
CA SER A 758 -46.07 -11.42 29.78
C SER A 758 -46.12 -11.82 28.30
N GLU A 759 -45.39 -11.10 27.44
CA GLU A 759 -44.81 -11.67 26.23
C GLU A 759 -43.57 -10.84 25.87
N LYS A 760 -42.39 -11.46 26.06
CA LYS A 760 -41.09 -10.83 25.81
C LYS A 760 -40.76 -11.02 24.33
N THR A 761 -41.19 -10.12 23.47
CA THR A 761 -40.68 -10.02 22.09
C THR A 761 -39.30 -9.36 22.12
N LEU A 762 -38.30 -10.07 21.59
CA LEU A 762 -36.96 -9.53 21.31
C LEU A 762 -37.03 -8.51 20.14
N PRO A 763 -36.16 -7.49 20.10
CA PRO A 763 -36.08 -6.58 18.96
C PRO A 763 -35.61 -7.31 17.68
N GLU A 764 -36.17 -6.91 16.54
CA GLU A 764 -35.86 -7.45 15.22
C GLU A 764 -34.39 -7.25 14.83
N THR A 765 -33.65 -8.36 14.72
CA THR A 765 -32.47 -8.49 13.85
C THR A 765 -32.77 -9.55 12.79
N ALA A 766 -33.55 -9.20 11.78
CA ALA A 766 -33.82 -10.09 10.65
C ALA A 766 -32.79 -9.86 9.53
N THR A 767 -31.65 -10.55 9.64
CA THR A 767 -30.76 -10.87 8.53
C THR A 767 -31.53 -11.67 7.46
N ASN A 768 -31.20 -11.49 6.18
CA ASN A 768 -31.81 -12.11 4.98
C ASN A 768 -31.89 -13.67 4.96
N THR A 769 -31.54 -14.36 6.04
CA THR A 769 -31.49 -15.82 6.17
C THR A 769 -32.87 -16.47 6.00
N TYR A 770 -33.95 -15.87 6.52
CA TYR A 770 -35.30 -16.44 6.41
C TYR A 770 -35.88 -16.38 5.00
N LEU A 771 -35.51 -15.36 4.21
CA LEU A 771 -35.91 -15.24 2.80
C LEU A 771 -35.28 -16.36 1.96
N PHE A 772 -33.99 -16.65 2.18
CA PHE A 772 -33.31 -17.77 1.52
C PHE A 772 -33.81 -19.14 1.96
N LEU A 773 -34.17 -19.29 3.25
CA LEU A 773 -34.80 -20.51 3.75
C LEU A 773 -36.18 -20.74 3.12
N PHE A 774 -36.97 -19.67 2.98
CA PHE A 774 -38.29 -19.72 2.33
C PHE A 774 -38.18 -20.08 0.84
N ILE A 775 -37.26 -19.44 0.11
CA ILE A 775 -36.98 -19.77 -1.30
C ILE A 775 -36.52 -21.23 -1.44
N GLY A 776 -35.68 -21.72 -0.53
CA GLY A 776 -35.24 -23.11 -0.50
C GLY A 776 -36.40 -24.11 -0.31
N ILE A 777 -37.32 -23.84 0.62
CA ILE A 777 -38.50 -24.69 0.86
C ILE A 777 -39.42 -24.74 -0.36
N VAL A 778 -39.61 -23.60 -1.04
CA VAL A 778 -40.41 -23.51 -2.27
C VAL A 778 -39.77 -24.34 -3.41
N LEU A 779 -38.45 -24.30 -3.56
CA LEU A 779 -37.75 -25.07 -4.58
C LEU A 779 -37.79 -26.59 -4.31
N VAL A 780 -37.67 -27.01 -3.05
CA VAL A 780 -37.76 -28.43 -2.66
C VAL A 780 -39.18 -28.96 -2.88
N THR A 781 -40.21 -28.21 -2.51
CA THR A 781 -41.60 -28.61 -2.75
C THR A 781 -41.93 -28.69 -4.25
N LEU A 782 -41.41 -27.77 -5.06
CA LEU A 782 -41.53 -27.87 -6.53
C LEU A 782 -40.85 -29.14 -7.08
N ALA A 783 -39.64 -29.44 -6.62
CA ALA A 783 -38.88 -30.61 -7.06
C ALA A 783 -39.56 -31.94 -6.69
N VAL A 784 -40.11 -32.05 -5.48
CA VAL A 784 -40.89 -33.22 -5.05
C VAL A 784 -42.14 -33.37 -5.90
N THR A 785 -42.86 -32.27 -6.16
CA THR A 785 -44.08 -32.29 -6.98
C THR A 785 -43.79 -32.74 -8.42
N VAL A 786 -42.71 -32.26 -9.02
CA VAL A 786 -42.26 -32.68 -10.36
C VAL A 786 -41.85 -34.15 -10.38
N THR A 787 -41.16 -34.63 -9.35
CA THR A 787 -40.69 -36.02 -9.25
C THR A 787 -41.84 -37.00 -9.06
N VAL A 788 -42.83 -36.65 -8.23
CA VAL A 788 -44.07 -37.43 -8.04
C VAL A 788 -44.89 -37.44 -9.32
N TYR A 789 -45.01 -36.31 -10.02
CA TYR A 789 -45.70 -36.23 -11.30
C TYR A 789 -45.03 -37.10 -12.38
N GLN A 790 -43.69 -37.11 -12.47
CA GLN A 790 -42.97 -37.96 -13.40
C GLN A 790 -43.07 -39.46 -13.08
N HIS A 791 -43.06 -39.83 -11.78
CA HIS A 791 -43.28 -41.22 -11.37
C HIS A 791 -44.69 -41.70 -11.65
N ARG A 792 -45.71 -40.88 -11.38
CA ARG A 792 -47.11 -41.20 -11.73
C ARG A 792 -47.30 -41.33 -13.24
N LYS A 793 -46.64 -40.49 -14.04
CA LYS A 793 -46.69 -40.57 -15.51
C LYS A 793 -46.03 -41.83 -16.07
N LYS A 794 -44.97 -42.35 -15.42
CA LYS A 794 -44.34 -43.64 -15.80
C LYS A 794 -45.16 -44.85 -15.37
N ALA A 795 -45.93 -44.75 -14.28
CA ALA A 795 -46.81 -45.82 -13.82
C ALA A 795 -48.11 -45.95 -14.65
N VAL A 796 -48.49 -44.92 -15.41
CA VAL A 796 -49.65 -44.93 -16.32
C VAL A 796 -49.25 -45.35 -17.77
N ILE A 797 -47.95 -45.49 -18.04
CA ILE A 797 -47.40 -45.90 -19.36
C ILE A 797 -46.85 -47.35 -19.32
N LYS A 798 -47.06 -48.05 -18.20
CA LYS A 798 -47.00 -49.52 -18.09
C LYS A 798 -48.41 -50.03 -17.87
#